data_AF-A0A1G6I738-F1
#
_entry.id   AF-A0A1G6I738-F1
#
_cell.length_a   1.000
_cell.length_b   1.000
_cell.length_c   1.000
_cell.angle_alpha   90.00
_cell.angle_beta   90.00
_cell.angle_gamma   90.00
#
_symmetry.space_group_name_H-M   'P 1'
#
loop_
_entity.id
_entity.type
_entity.pdbx_description
1 polymer ?
#
loop_
_entity_poly.entity_id
_entity_poly.type
_entity_poly.pdbx_seq_one_letter_code
_entity_poly.pdbx_strand_id
1 'polypeptide(L)'
;MPITRRGMLSMSAAGVLTLAYARVGRAPEAVAATIPGGTLDARSIQQFVTRLVVPPVMARNRVETTAEGQPVDFYELHIRQFNQQMLPAGNPKTPVWGYVSATDPNPLVHTPAATIETPRDRPVRVLWRNKLVDEKRRYLPHMFAVDPTLHWANPEQPPDAAGRPMTDRMPSFAGQRYVPRDRYTSAEGTYTAYTGPVPISVHLHGAMGLGDESDGYPESWVLPDASDIPDGYARHGRWWQHLSAKATALTGHTVPIDGQLAQYPNKNRPTALWIHDHALGLTRLNVMAGYTGFYMIRPAKDSDQPLDSATGRPAVLPGTGADPTRAGELPHELPLAIQDRSFNQDGTLFYPDSRRHFDASDTFLPASGIAPIWVPEFWGNAIVVNGRTWPYADLRARRYRLIALNACNSRSLSLDFRKVPRVQVHLIGNDGGLLPQVADLFASKNPNWGQLPLGPGERADLILDLTDTPPGRYVLGNTAGEILFPGTEGWLIDQQPKPHETTTGRVMELRVGPALGSDPTTPARRLRMPAIPDLPAADSTVRIALDMTHQREPAEGVPTQVSTTYLSQIVGDPRKGPVKVVPKMWSDPVWFNPQVGETVDVEVYNWSVVPHPVHLHEVSYQVVSRSAISYDDETGDLAIGQSRPLEPIQTGRKETIMVFPGEMAQLRATFNHPGQFVIHCHLLEHEDNEMMVPFRVGPAEDGAPGSVAHEVSDMTMMDGTEQVYDLTIDRADSVRQMMNQPITLAIGGAAAAAAGGGAVLARHRRQQRVQKDTPTAPSSAQEGLREPPVQGSNR
;
A
#
# COMPACT_ATOMS: atom_id res chain seq x y z
N MET A 1 10.22 -3.83 39.57
CA MET A 1 9.18 -4.56 38.80
C MET A 1 9.91 -5.52 37.87
N PRO A 2 9.47 -6.78 37.73
CA PRO A 2 10.07 -7.71 36.78
C PRO A 2 9.78 -7.25 35.35
N ILE A 3 10.78 -7.37 34.47
CA ILE A 3 10.62 -7.10 33.03
C ILE A 3 9.87 -8.30 32.43
N THR A 4 8.70 -8.07 31.85
CA THR A 4 7.92 -9.12 31.17
C THR A 4 8.54 -9.47 29.81
N ARG A 5 8.22 -10.65 29.26
CA ARG A 5 8.64 -11.04 27.90
C ARG A 5 8.25 -9.99 26.84
N ARG A 6 7.12 -9.31 27.02
CA ARG A 6 6.69 -8.13 26.25
C ARG A 6 7.77 -7.04 26.17
N GLY A 7 8.40 -6.73 27.30
CA GLY A 7 9.53 -5.80 27.34
C GLY A 7 10.73 -6.30 26.53
N MET A 8 11.04 -7.59 26.58
CA MET A 8 12.14 -8.16 25.78
C MET A 8 11.83 -8.25 24.28
N LEU A 9 10.59 -8.59 23.87
CA LEU A 9 10.20 -8.66 22.47
C LEU A 9 10.10 -7.27 21.82
N SER A 10 9.53 -6.29 22.51
CA SER A 10 9.60 -4.89 22.06
C SER A 10 11.05 -4.38 22.01
N MET A 11 11.89 -4.72 22.99
CA MET A 11 13.32 -4.37 22.97
C MET A 11 14.15 -5.17 21.95
N SER A 12 13.70 -6.32 21.45
CA SER A 12 14.43 -7.07 20.41
C SER A 12 13.97 -6.71 19.01
N ALA A 13 12.68 -6.43 18.77
CA ALA A 13 12.23 -5.82 17.51
C ALA A 13 12.81 -4.40 17.34
N ALA A 14 12.66 -3.55 18.36
CA ALA A 14 13.36 -2.26 18.39
C ALA A 14 14.87 -2.44 18.44
N GLY A 15 15.37 -3.53 19.03
CA GLY A 15 16.80 -3.88 19.08
C GLY A 15 17.39 -4.23 17.72
N VAL A 16 16.64 -4.91 16.84
CA VAL A 16 17.05 -5.19 15.45
C VAL A 16 17.04 -3.90 14.62
N LEU A 17 15.97 -3.10 14.71
CA LEU A 17 15.93 -1.75 14.12
C LEU A 17 17.09 -0.87 14.61
N THR A 18 17.36 -0.87 15.92
CA THR A 18 18.44 -0.09 16.54
C THR A 18 19.82 -0.65 16.22
N LEU A 19 20.00 -1.98 16.04
CA LEU A 19 21.29 -2.58 15.66
C LEU A 19 21.61 -2.36 14.18
N ALA A 20 20.60 -2.39 13.31
CA ALA A 20 20.73 -1.94 11.93
C ALA A 20 21.16 -0.46 11.90
N TYR A 21 20.48 0.41 12.66
CA TYR A 21 20.83 1.82 12.78
C TYR A 21 22.23 2.06 13.41
N ALA A 22 22.59 1.33 14.47
CA ALA A 22 23.82 1.56 15.24
C ALA A 22 25.07 1.00 14.56
N ARG A 23 24.96 0.00 13.66
CA ARG A 23 26.08 -0.40 12.79
C ARG A 23 26.34 0.63 11.70
N VAL A 24 25.35 1.43 11.29
CA VAL A 24 25.53 2.61 10.43
C VAL A 24 25.97 3.80 11.28
N GLY A 25 27.21 3.72 11.81
CA GLY A 25 27.75 4.64 12.82
C GLY A 25 28.03 6.08 12.35
N ARG A 26 26.99 6.82 11.95
CA ARG A 26 26.98 8.29 11.80
C ARG A 26 25.70 8.88 12.39
N ALA A 27 25.81 10.11 12.89
CA ALA A 27 24.72 10.88 13.50
C ALA A 27 23.61 11.21 12.46
N PRO A 28 22.43 11.73 12.86
CA PRO A 28 21.20 11.64 12.07
C PRO A 28 21.12 12.68 10.93
N GLU A 29 21.97 12.53 9.93
CA GLU A 29 21.60 12.90 8.57
C GLU A 29 20.56 11.88 8.10
N ALA A 30 19.30 12.33 8.02
CA ALA A 30 18.15 11.48 7.65
C ALA A 30 18.36 10.76 6.31
N VAL A 31 17.59 9.69 6.10
CA VAL A 31 17.63 8.73 4.96
C VAL A 31 17.48 9.44 3.60
N ALA A 32 18.58 10.06 3.17
CA ALA A 32 18.78 10.75 1.90
C ALA A 32 20.25 10.66 1.44
N ALA A 33 21.07 9.91 2.18
CA ALA A 33 22.25 9.30 1.59
C ALA A 33 21.77 8.32 0.51
N THR A 34 22.22 8.57 -0.72
CA THR A 34 22.20 7.67 -1.88
C THR A 34 21.96 6.19 -1.52
N ILE A 35 20.95 5.57 -2.14
CA ILE A 35 20.82 4.12 -2.10
C ILE A 35 22.14 3.51 -2.62
N PRO A 36 22.85 2.68 -1.83
CA PRO A 36 24.18 2.23 -2.20
C PRO A 36 24.18 1.47 -3.53
N GLY A 37 25.10 1.81 -4.43
CA GLY A 37 25.31 1.08 -5.70
C GLY A 37 24.75 1.77 -6.95
N GLY A 38 25.29 2.93 -7.34
CA GLY A 38 25.04 3.51 -8.68
C GLY A 38 23.73 4.28 -8.83
N THR A 39 22.95 4.47 -7.77
CA THR A 39 21.75 5.31 -7.81
C THR A 39 22.07 6.79 -7.97
N LEU A 40 21.15 7.54 -8.55
CA LEU A 40 21.18 8.99 -8.66
C LEU A 40 20.88 9.62 -7.30
N ASP A 41 21.73 10.54 -6.83
CA ASP A 41 21.43 11.31 -5.62
C ASP A 41 20.20 12.19 -5.86
N ALA A 42 19.10 11.88 -5.17
CA ALA A 42 17.85 12.61 -5.25
C ALA A 42 17.99 14.13 -4.99
N ARG A 43 19.01 14.55 -4.23
CA ARG A 43 19.31 15.97 -3.94
C ARG A 43 19.98 16.68 -5.11
N SER A 44 20.53 15.95 -6.08
CA SER A 44 21.09 16.49 -7.32
C SER A 44 20.03 16.75 -8.41
N ILE A 45 18.85 16.15 -8.27
CA ILE A 45 17.74 16.33 -9.20
C ILE A 45 17.14 17.74 -9.02
N GLN A 46 17.10 18.52 -10.10
CA GLN A 46 16.55 19.87 -10.05
C GLN A 46 15.03 19.83 -9.81
N GLN A 47 14.58 20.41 -8.69
CA GLN A 47 13.16 20.42 -8.31
C GLN A 47 12.39 21.58 -8.93
N PHE A 48 11.08 21.39 -9.09
CA PHE A 48 10.13 22.45 -9.46
C PHE A 48 10.43 23.15 -10.80
N VAL A 49 11.15 22.48 -11.71
CA VAL A 49 11.43 22.94 -13.08
C VAL A 49 10.58 22.26 -14.14
N THR A 50 9.92 21.15 -13.80
CA THR A 50 8.98 20.44 -14.68
C THR A 50 7.56 20.80 -14.32
N ARG A 51 6.72 21.17 -15.28
CA ARG A 51 5.31 21.45 -15.05
C ARG A 51 4.53 20.15 -14.75
N LEU A 52 3.57 20.23 -13.84
CA LEU A 52 2.59 19.17 -13.59
C LEU A 52 1.85 18.80 -14.87
N VAL A 53 1.79 17.51 -15.16
CA VAL A 53 0.89 16.93 -16.16
C VAL A 53 -0.40 16.54 -15.45
N VAL A 54 -1.56 16.87 -16.01
CA VAL A 54 -2.83 16.26 -15.65
C VAL A 54 -3.15 15.26 -16.76
N PRO A 55 -3.22 13.94 -16.48
CA PRO A 55 -3.56 12.95 -17.49
C PRO A 55 -4.93 13.29 -18.12
N PRO A 56 -5.03 13.36 -19.46
CA PRO A 56 -6.26 13.69 -20.17
C PRO A 56 -7.28 12.56 -20.02
N VAL A 57 -8.50 12.76 -20.50
CA VAL A 57 -9.50 11.67 -20.57
C VAL A 57 -9.07 10.65 -21.63
N MET A 58 -9.16 9.36 -21.29
CA MET A 58 -8.85 8.23 -22.15
C MET A 58 -9.84 8.17 -23.33
N ALA A 59 -9.33 8.00 -24.55
CA ALA A 59 -10.16 7.84 -25.74
C ALA A 59 -10.87 6.47 -25.74
N ARG A 60 -12.20 6.46 -25.62
CA ARG A 60 -13.02 5.25 -25.82
C ARG A 60 -12.97 4.77 -27.27
N ASN A 61 -13.00 3.46 -27.47
CA ASN A 61 -12.91 2.85 -28.80
C ASN A 61 -14.26 2.90 -29.52
N ARG A 62 -15.36 2.60 -28.81
CA ARG A 62 -16.74 2.67 -29.33
C ARG A 62 -17.76 2.74 -28.19
N VAL A 63 -19.03 2.95 -28.53
CA VAL A 63 -20.16 2.73 -27.64
C VAL A 63 -20.89 1.48 -28.14
N GLU A 64 -21.12 0.53 -27.24
CA GLU A 64 -21.91 -0.68 -27.46
C GLU A 64 -23.25 -0.56 -26.74
N THR A 65 -24.10 -1.58 -26.89
CA THR A 65 -25.41 -1.65 -26.24
C THR A 65 -25.55 -3.02 -25.55
N THR A 66 -26.10 -3.06 -24.34
CA THR A 66 -26.51 -4.33 -23.70
C THR A 66 -27.75 -4.93 -24.38
N ALA A 67 -28.11 -6.17 -24.02
CA ALA A 67 -29.35 -6.79 -24.52
C ALA A 67 -30.61 -5.99 -24.13
N GLU A 68 -30.56 -5.26 -23.01
CA GLU A 68 -31.62 -4.42 -22.46
C GLU A 68 -31.64 -3.00 -23.07
N GLY A 69 -30.75 -2.69 -24.02
CA GLY A 69 -30.70 -1.38 -24.67
C GLY A 69 -29.83 -0.34 -23.96
N GLN A 70 -29.10 -0.69 -22.89
CA GLN A 70 -28.27 0.26 -22.15
C GLN A 70 -26.95 0.53 -22.88
N PRO A 71 -26.53 1.79 -23.07
CA PRO A 71 -25.25 2.10 -23.71
C PRO A 71 -24.06 1.80 -22.79
N VAL A 72 -23.05 1.13 -23.34
CA VAL A 72 -21.80 0.72 -22.68
C VAL A 72 -20.63 1.39 -23.38
N ASP A 73 -19.75 2.10 -22.66
CA ASP A 73 -18.49 2.58 -23.27
C ASP A 73 -17.48 1.43 -23.34
N PHE A 74 -17.04 1.07 -24.54
CA PHE A 74 -16.07 0.01 -24.77
C PHE A 74 -14.67 0.59 -24.98
N TYR A 75 -13.70 0.04 -24.26
CA TYR A 75 -12.27 0.32 -24.38
C TYR A 75 -11.50 -0.97 -24.72
N GLU A 76 -10.51 -0.89 -25.60
CA GLU A 76 -9.44 -1.89 -25.70
C GLU A 76 -8.12 -1.17 -25.38
N LEU A 77 -7.50 -1.56 -24.25
CA LEU A 77 -6.36 -0.88 -23.67
C LEU A 77 -5.15 -1.81 -23.65
N HIS A 78 -4.05 -1.36 -24.27
CA HIS A 78 -2.82 -2.12 -24.41
C HIS A 78 -1.78 -1.62 -23.40
N ILE A 79 -1.28 -2.49 -22.51
CA ILE A 79 -0.11 -2.15 -21.69
C ILE A 79 1.15 -2.25 -22.55
N ARG A 80 1.96 -1.19 -22.58
CA ARG A 80 3.17 -1.11 -23.42
C ARG A 80 4.31 -0.44 -22.68
N GLN A 81 5.54 -0.80 -23.07
CA GLN A 81 6.76 -0.11 -22.64
C GLN A 81 7.07 1.10 -23.51
N PHE A 82 7.51 2.18 -22.87
CA PHE A 82 7.92 3.43 -23.52
C PHE A 82 8.88 4.22 -22.61
N ASN A 83 9.47 5.29 -23.13
CA ASN A 83 10.41 6.14 -22.40
C ASN A 83 9.77 7.49 -22.01
N GLN A 84 9.54 7.71 -20.72
CA GLN A 84 8.94 8.93 -20.17
C GLN A 84 9.99 9.89 -19.59
N GLN A 85 9.79 11.20 -19.77
CA GLN A 85 10.62 12.22 -19.14
C GLN A 85 10.18 12.45 -17.69
N MET A 86 10.46 11.49 -16.79
CA MET A 86 10.11 11.60 -15.37
C MET A 86 11.02 12.59 -14.62
N LEU A 87 12.33 12.45 -14.83
CA LEU A 87 13.36 13.39 -14.41
C LEU A 87 13.29 14.69 -15.23
N PRO A 88 13.85 15.81 -14.74
CA PRO A 88 13.90 17.09 -15.47
C PRO A 88 14.48 17.00 -16.89
N ALA A 89 14.12 17.95 -17.75
CA ALA A 89 14.68 18.03 -19.09
C ALA A 89 16.21 18.21 -19.05
N GLY A 90 16.93 17.37 -19.80
CA GLY A 90 18.40 17.27 -19.74
C GLY A 90 18.88 15.99 -19.05
N ASN A 91 18.09 15.41 -18.15
CA ASN A 91 18.29 14.04 -17.69
C ASN A 91 17.76 13.02 -18.72
N PRO A 92 18.26 11.78 -18.73
CA PRO A 92 17.71 10.70 -19.54
C PRO A 92 16.22 10.46 -19.28
N LYS A 93 15.54 9.86 -20.26
CA LYS A 93 14.16 9.38 -20.10
C LYS A 93 14.16 8.03 -19.40
N THR A 94 13.18 7.83 -18.54
CA THR A 94 12.97 6.61 -17.76
C THR A 94 12.11 5.63 -18.56
N PRO A 95 12.55 4.38 -18.78
CA PRO A 95 11.70 3.33 -19.33
C PRO A 95 10.63 2.94 -18.30
N VAL A 96 9.37 2.92 -18.73
CA VAL A 96 8.18 2.67 -17.91
C VAL A 96 7.09 1.98 -18.73
N TRP A 97 6.08 1.44 -18.06
CA TRP A 97 4.87 0.89 -18.66
C TRP A 97 3.66 1.80 -18.44
N GLY A 98 2.68 1.74 -19.35
CA GLY A 98 1.41 2.46 -19.24
C GLY A 98 0.39 2.02 -20.29
N TYR A 99 -0.90 2.20 -19.99
CA TYR A 99 -1.99 1.86 -20.90
C TYR A 99 -2.18 2.89 -22.01
N VAL A 100 -2.41 2.39 -23.23
CA VAL A 100 -2.86 3.20 -24.37
C VAL A 100 -4.12 2.62 -25.00
N SER A 101 -5.02 3.49 -25.46
CA SER A 101 -6.19 3.09 -26.24
C SER A 101 -5.78 2.58 -27.62
N ALA A 102 -6.27 1.39 -27.98
CA ALA A 102 -5.93 0.73 -29.24
C ALA A 102 -6.43 1.48 -30.50
N THR A 103 -7.40 2.38 -30.35
CA THR A 103 -8.02 3.16 -31.45
C THR A 103 -7.51 4.60 -31.56
N ASP A 104 -6.72 5.09 -30.62
CA ASP A 104 -6.16 6.43 -30.73
C ASP A 104 -5.02 6.43 -31.76
N PRO A 105 -5.07 7.25 -32.84
CA PRO A 105 -3.97 7.35 -33.80
C PRO A 105 -2.75 8.10 -33.25
N ASN A 106 -2.89 8.85 -32.16
CA ASN A 106 -1.81 9.61 -31.49
C ASN A 106 -1.94 9.50 -29.96
N PRO A 107 -1.89 8.28 -29.38
CA PRO A 107 -2.15 8.08 -27.96
C PRO A 107 -1.14 8.84 -27.12
N LEU A 108 -1.61 9.54 -26.09
CA LEU A 108 -0.72 9.95 -25.01
C LEU A 108 -0.23 8.71 -24.27
N VAL A 109 0.98 8.26 -24.62
CA VAL A 109 1.69 7.22 -23.88
C VAL A 109 2.29 7.83 -22.63
N HIS A 110 1.73 7.52 -21.46
CA HIS A 110 2.09 8.15 -20.19
C HIS A 110 1.81 7.23 -19.00
N THR A 111 2.57 7.41 -17.91
CA THR A 111 2.29 6.86 -16.58
C THR A 111 2.20 7.99 -15.55
N PRO A 112 1.09 8.10 -14.78
CA PRO A 112 -0.14 7.33 -14.90
C PRO A 112 -0.79 7.47 -16.29
N ALA A 113 -1.52 6.45 -16.71
CA ALA A 113 -2.26 6.45 -17.96
C ALA A 113 -3.33 7.56 -18.01
N ALA A 114 -3.85 7.83 -19.21
CA ALA A 114 -4.99 8.73 -19.37
C ALA A 114 -6.21 8.24 -18.55
N THR A 115 -6.96 9.19 -18.00
CA THR A 115 -8.04 8.96 -17.04
C THR A 115 -9.28 8.41 -17.73
N ILE A 116 -9.78 7.23 -17.33
CA ILE A 116 -11.11 6.81 -17.78
C ILE A 116 -12.15 7.64 -17.02
N GLU A 117 -13.15 8.21 -17.71
CA GLU A 117 -14.25 8.93 -17.07
C GLU A 117 -15.60 8.38 -17.54
N THR A 118 -16.53 8.19 -16.59
CA THR A 118 -17.88 7.72 -16.89
C THR A 118 -18.89 8.30 -15.90
N PRO A 119 -20.12 8.67 -16.31
CA PRO A 119 -21.21 8.90 -15.37
C PRO A 119 -21.52 7.66 -14.53
N ARG A 120 -21.97 7.88 -13.29
CA ARG A 120 -22.58 6.85 -12.44
C ARG A 120 -23.66 6.08 -13.19
N ASP A 121 -23.78 4.78 -12.91
CA ASP A 121 -24.73 3.85 -13.53
C ASP A 121 -24.57 3.63 -15.05
N ARG A 122 -23.59 4.25 -15.73
CA ARG A 122 -23.24 3.95 -17.14
C ARG A 122 -22.15 2.86 -17.16
N PRO A 123 -22.42 1.64 -17.68
CA PRO A 123 -21.42 0.59 -17.70
C PRO A 123 -20.23 0.92 -18.61
N VAL A 124 -19.07 0.45 -18.21
CA VAL A 124 -17.82 0.53 -19.00
C VAL A 124 -17.30 -0.89 -19.16
N ARG A 125 -16.95 -1.26 -20.39
CA ARG A 125 -16.34 -2.55 -20.72
C ARG A 125 -14.91 -2.32 -21.19
N VAL A 126 -13.95 -3.01 -20.60
CA VAL A 126 -12.53 -2.86 -20.93
C VAL A 126 -11.94 -4.21 -21.27
N LEU A 127 -11.43 -4.33 -22.49
CA LEU A 127 -10.52 -5.40 -22.88
C LEU A 127 -9.08 -4.93 -22.61
N TRP A 128 -8.52 -5.40 -21.51
CA TRP A 128 -7.11 -5.21 -21.16
C TRP A 128 -6.25 -6.18 -21.96
N ARG A 129 -5.12 -5.73 -22.54
CA ARG A 129 -4.22 -6.58 -23.34
C ARG A 129 -2.77 -6.43 -22.93
N ASN A 130 -2.11 -7.56 -22.68
CA ASN A 130 -0.68 -7.64 -22.45
C ASN A 130 0.10 -7.46 -23.76
N LYS A 131 0.61 -6.25 -24.00
CA LYS A 131 1.47 -5.92 -25.15
C LYS A 131 2.90 -5.57 -24.73
N LEU A 132 3.39 -6.23 -23.68
CA LEU A 132 4.81 -6.19 -23.27
C LEU A 132 5.66 -7.06 -24.21
N VAL A 133 5.74 -6.63 -25.47
CA VAL A 133 6.53 -7.26 -26.55
C VAL A 133 7.35 -6.21 -27.30
N ASP A 134 8.43 -6.66 -27.94
CA ASP A 134 9.17 -5.84 -28.90
C ASP A 134 8.50 -5.80 -30.29
N GLU A 135 9.08 -5.03 -31.21
CA GLU A 135 8.59 -4.87 -32.59
C GLU A 135 8.52 -6.19 -33.40
N LYS A 136 9.21 -7.25 -32.94
CA LYS A 136 9.22 -8.59 -33.56
C LYS A 136 8.28 -9.57 -32.86
N ARG A 137 7.39 -9.08 -31.98
CA ARG A 137 6.56 -9.86 -31.05
C ARG A 137 7.36 -10.76 -30.12
N ARG A 138 8.59 -10.41 -29.75
CA ARG A 138 9.32 -11.12 -28.70
C ARG A 138 8.92 -10.58 -27.33
N TYR A 139 8.84 -11.42 -26.30
CA TYR A 139 8.44 -10.91 -24.98
C TYR A 139 9.48 -9.94 -24.41
N LEU A 140 9.00 -8.94 -23.66
CA LEU A 140 9.86 -8.12 -22.82
C LEU A 140 9.95 -8.79 -21.44
N PRO A 141 11.16 -9.04 -20.89
CA PRO A 141 11.31 -9.47 -19.50
C PRO A 141 10.97 -8.33 -18.54
N HIS A 142 10.79 -8.64 -17.26
CA HIS A 142 10.54 -7.62 -16.24
C HIS A 142 11.72 -6.64 -16.13
N MET A 143 11.42 -5.36 -15.87
CA MET A 143 12.40 -4.29 -15.62
C MET A 143 13.24 -4.45 -14.33
N PHE A 144 12.85 -5.38 -13.46
CA PHE A 144 13.35 -5.55 -12.10
C PHE A 144 13.55 -7.04 -11.84
N ALA A 145 14.34 -7.39 -10.82
CA ALA A 145 14.49 -8.78 -10.43
C ALA A 145 13.17 -9.32 -9.86
N VAL A 146 12.52 -10.22 -10.59
CA VAL A 146 11.39 -10.99 -10.08
C VAL A 146 11.94 -12.08 -9.16
N ASP A 147 11.45 -12.09 -7.93
CA ASP A 147 11.79 -13.13 -6.94
C ASP A 147 10.92 -14.36 -7.17
N PRO A 148 11.47 -15.47 -7.67
CA PRO A 148 10.67 -16.65 -7.96
C PRO A 148 10.40 -17.47 -6.69
N THR A 149 10.97 -17.12 -5.52
CA THR A 149 10.73 -17.86 -4.26
C THR A 149 9.51 -17.39 -3.48
N LEU A 150 8.80 -16.37 -3.98
CA LEU A 150 7.50 -16.00 -3.42
C LEU A 150 6.43 -16.99 -3.88
N HIS A 151 5.24 -16.84 -3.32
CA HIS A 151 4.03 -17.37 -3.90
C HIS A 151 3.57 -16.40 -4.99
N TRP A 152 3.59 -16.83 -6.26
CA TRP A 152 3.46 -15.89 -7.37
C TRP A 152 2.82 -16.49 -8.62
N ALA A 153 2.48 -15.59 -9.56
CA ALA A 153 1.98 -15.83 -10.89
C ALA A 153 3.05 -16.51 -11.76
N ASN A 154 3.19 -17.83 -11.62
CA ASN A 154 4.39 -18.57 -12.00
C ASN A 154 4.23 -19.32 -13.33
N PRO A 155 4.79 -18.83 -14.46
CA PRO A 155 4.52 -19.42 -15.77
C PRO A 155 5.40 -20.64 -16.06
N GLU A 156 6.48 -20.85 -15.30
CA GLU A 156 7.46 -21.92 -15.55
C GLU A 156 7.05 -23.28 -15.00
N GLN A 157 6.02 -23.34 -14.14
CA GLN A 157 5.70 -24.61 -13.46
C GLN A 157 5.16 -25.65 -14.45
N PRO A 158 5.70 -26.89 -14.39
CA PRO A 158 5.04 -28.00 -15.05
C PRO A 158 3.65 -28.22 -14.43
N PRO A 159 2.68 -28.77 -15.18
CA PRO A 159 1.44 -29.26 -14.60
C PRO A 159 1.70 -30.34 -13.55
N ASP A 160 0.76 -30.51 -12.62
CA ASP A 160 0.83 -31.59 -11.62
C ASP A 160 0.63 -32.98 -12.25
N ALA A 161 0.68 -34.02 -11.42
CA ALA A 161 0.50 -35.41 -11.88
C ALA A 161 -0.89 -35.69 -12.52
N ALA A 162 -1.88 -34.82 -12.31
CA ALA A 162 -3.20 -34.87 -12.94
C ALA A 162 -3.31 -33.97 -14.19
N GLY A 163 -2.22 -33.28 -14.57
CA GLY A 163 -2.18 -32.34 -15.70
C GLY A 163 -2.74 -30.96 -15.39
N ARG A 164 -3.00 -30.62 -14.12
CA ARG A 164 -3.50 -29.29 -13.71
C ARG A 164 -2.34 -28.28 -13.71
N PRO A 165 -2.46 -27.09 -14.35
CA PRO A 165 -1.41 -26.08 -14.30
C PRO A 165 -1.15 -25.58 -12.87
N MET A 166 0.10 -25.61 -12.41
CA MET A 166 0.53 -25.14 -11.09
C MET A 166 0.98 -23.66 -11.12
N THR A 167 0.20 -22.83 -11.80
CA THR A 167 0.48 -21.43 -12.16
C THR A 167 0.39 -20.41 -11.02
N ASP A 168 0.14 -20.92 -9.82
CA ASP A 168 -0.32 -20.27 -8.60
C ASP A 168 0.52 -20.76 -7.40
N ARG A 169 1.83 -21.01 -7.58
CA ARG A 169 2.68 -21.64 -6.55
C ARG A 169 4.13 -21.19 -6.60
N MET A 170 4.79 -21.25 -5.44
CA MET A 170 6.25 -21.22 -5.32
C MET A 170 6.88 -22.47 -5.99
N PRO A 171 7.92 -22.33 -6.84
CA PRO A 171 8.74 -23.46 -7.31
C PRO A 171 9.45 -24.18 -6.17
N SER A 172 9.67 -25.49 -6.33
CA SER A 172 10.60 -26.20 -5.44
C SER A 172 12.05 -25.89 -5.81
N PHE A 173 12.75 -25.15 -4.94
CA PHE A 173 14.19 -24.91 -5.00
C PHE A 173 15.00 -25.89 -4.15
N ALA A 174 14.43 -27.04 -3.80
CA ALA A 174 15.10 -28.06 -2.99
C ALA A 174 16.43 -28.51 -3.62
N GLY A 175 17.53 -28.39 -2.86
CA GLY A 175 18.88 -28.70 -3.34
C GLY A 175 19.51 -27.67 -4.29
N GLN A 176 18.83 -26.55 -4.57
CA GLN A 176 19.36 -25.46 -5.39
C GLN A 176 19.74 -24.24 -4.53
N ARG A 177 20.71 -23.45 -4.99
CA ARG A 177 21.14 -22.20 -4.35
C ARG A 177 20.88 -20.99 -5.25
N TYR A 178 20.31 -19.91 -4.71
CA TYR A 178 20.25 -18.64 -5.43
C TYR A 178 21.66 -18.10 -5.71
N VAL A 179 21.89 -17.68 -6.94
CA VAL A 179 23.04 -16.85 -7.30
C VAL A 179 22.56 -15.57 -8.02
N PRO A 180 23.10 -14.40 -7.65
CA PRO A 180 22.89 -13.16 -8.38
C PRO A 180 23.20 -13.32 -9.89
N ARG A 181 22.43 -12.63 -10.73
CA ARG A 181 22.43 -12.88 -12.17
C ARG A 181 23.76 -12.56 -12.87
N ASP A 182 24.54 -11.63 -12.33
CA ASP A 182 25.93 -11.33 -12.76
C ASP A 182 26.89 -12.52 -12.58
N ARG A 183 26.52 -13.50 -11.75
CA ARG A 183 27.31 -14.69 -11.40
C ARG A 183 26.65 -16.00 -11.83
N TYR A 184 25.49 -15.97 -12.47
CA TYR A 184 24.77 -17.15 -12.91
C TYR A 184 25.44 -17.77 -14.15
N THR A 185 26.10 -18.92 -13.97
CA THR A 185 26.82 -19.62 -15.04
C THR A 185 26.10 -20.87 -15.57
N SER A 186 25.26 -21.52 -14.76
CA SER A 186 24.62 -22.80 -15.11
C SER A 186 23.50 -23.15 -14.13
N ALA A 187 22.42 -23.78 -14.61
CA ALA A 187 21.29 -24.22 -13.78
C ALA A 187 21.61 -25.38 -12.80
N GLU A 188 22.74 -26.08 -12.97
CA GLU A 188 23.10 -27.20 -12.11
C GLU A 188 23.34 -26.74 -10.67
N GLY A 189 22.44 -27.14 -9.76
CA GLY A 189 22.49 -26.76 -8.34
C GLY A 189 22.23 -25.29 -8.04
N THR A 190 21.88 -24.44 -9.03
CA THR A 190 21.65 -23.00 -8.81
C THR A 190 20.49 -22.43 -9.61
N TYR A 191 19.87 -21.38 -9.08
CA TYR A 191 18.86 -20.58 -9.77
C TYR A 191 19.12 -19.08 -9.60
N THR A 192 18.38 -18.24 -10.30
CA THR A 192 18.50 -16.78 -10.27
C THR A 192 17.12 -16.12 -10.44
N ALA A 193 17.06 -14.79 -10.51
CA ALA A 193 15.81 -14.05 -10.74
C ALA A 193 15.11 -14.48 -12.04
N TYR A 194 13.78 -14.53 -12.02
CA TYR A 194 12.98 -14.86 -13.20
C TYR A 194 13.14 -13.79 -14.29
N THR A 195 13.30 -14.23 -15.55
CA THR A 195 13.44 -13.34 -16.71
C THR A 195 12.66 -13.79 -17.93
N GLY A 196 11.57 -14.53 -17.70
CA GLY A 196 10.61 -14.84 -18.76
C GLY A 196 9.65 -13.68 -19.05
N PRO A 197 8.57 -13.94 -19.81
CA PRO A 197 7.48 -13.00 -20.07
C PRO A 197 6.80 -12.51 -18.80
N VAL A 198 6.35 -11.25 -18.78
CA VAL A 198 5.67 -10.65 -17.61
C VAL A 198 4.18 -11.03 -17.56
N PRO A 199 3.69 -11.71 -16.50
CA PRO A 199 2.27 -11.83 -16.20
C PRO A 199 1.68 -10.48 -15.76
N ILE A 200 0.43 -10.23 -16.16
CA ILE A 200 -0.38 -9.09 -15.69
C ILE A 200 -1.75 -9.55 -15.19
N SER A 201 -2.31 -8.85 -14.21
CA SER A 201 -3.73 -8.96 -13.84
C SER A 201 -4.24 -7.58 -13.43
N VAL A 202 -5.44 -7.18 -13.82
CA VAL A 202 -5.82 -5.75 -13.80
C VAL A 202 -6.97 -5.46 -12.84
N HIS A 203 -6.66 -4.79 -11.74
CA HIS A 203 -7.65 -4.39 -10.74
C HIS A 203 -8.13 -2.94 -10.94
N LEU A 204 -9.43 -2.72 -10.77
CA LEU A 204 -10.03 -1.40 -10.65
C LEU A 204 -10.36 -1.13 -9.17
N HIS A 205 -9.37 -0.60 -8.46
CA HIS A 205 -9.41 -0.39 -7.02
C HIS A 205 -10.59 0.46 -6.58
N GLY A 206 -11.38 -0.13 -5.68
CA GLY A 206 -12.59 0.45 -5.11
C GLY A 206 -13.83 0.36 -5.99
N ALA A 207 -13.78 -0.30 -7.15
CA ALA A 207 -15.01 -0.61 -7.88
C ALA A 207 -15.91 -1.52 -7.05
N MET A 208 -17.22 -1.27 -7.09
CA MET A 208 -18.20 -2.07 -6.34
C MET A 208 -19.31 -2.61 -7.23
N GLY A 209 -19.87 -3.74 -6.81
CA GLY A 209 -21.03 -4.36 -7.44
C GLY A 209 -20.76 -5.03 -8.79
N LEU A 210 -19.54 -5.53 -8.99
CA LEU A 210 -19.09 -6.31 -10.13
C LEU A 210 -18.97 -7.80 -9.77
N GLY A 211 -18.90 -8.68 -10.77
CA GLY A 211 -18.47 -10.07 -10.57
C GLY A 211 -16.95 -10.19 -10.56
N ASP A 212 -16.45 -11.29 -10.01
CA ASP A 212 -15.02 -11.62 -9.94
C ASP A 212 -14.31 -11.62 -11.32
N GLU A 213 -15.03 -11.89 -12.41
CA GLU A 213 -14.49 -11.85 -13.77
C GLU A 213 -14.05 -10.45 -14.21
N SER A 214 -14.56 -9.42 -13.54
CA SER A 214 -14.24 -8.01 -13.78
C SER A 214 -13.31 -7.40 -12.73
N ASP A 215 -12.99 -8.14 -11.65
CA ASP A 215 -12.27 -7.62 -10.49
C ASP A 215 -10.75 -7.60 -10.65
N GLY A 216 -10.20 -8.52 -11.46
CA GLY A 216 -8.74 -8.65 -11.63
C GLY A 216 -8.08 -9.64 -10.69
N TYR A 217 -8.83 -10.64 -10.20
CA TYR A 217 -8.37 -11.67 -9.24
C TYR A 217 -6.92 -12.16 -9.51
N PRO A 218 -6.03 -12.24 -8.50
CA PRO A 218 -4.58 -12.43 -8.71
C PRO A 218 -4.14 -13.63 -9.56
N GLU A 219 -4.84 -14.76 -9.49
CA GLU A 219 -4.57 -15.96 -10.30
C GLU A 219 -5.20 -15.94 -11.71
N SER A 220 -5.83 -14.83 -12.11
CA SER A 220 -6.44 -14.67 -13.44
C SER A 220 -5.47 -14.10 -14.48
N TRP A 221 -4.18 -14.04 -14.14
CA TRP A 221 -3.14 -13.35 -14.89
C TRP A 221 -2.95 -13.85 -16.33
N VAL A 222 -2.39 -13.02 -17.21
CA VAL A 222 -2.08 -13.37 -18.62
C VAL A 222 -0.68 -12.95 -19.07
N LEU A 223 -0.03 -13.78 -19.88
CA LEU A 223 1.20 -13.45 -20.60
C LEU A 223 0.91 -12.64 -21.89
N PRO A 224 1.92 -11.96 -22.47
CA PRO A 224 1.80 -11.43 -23.82
C PRO A 224 1.69 -12.53 -24.89
N ASP A 225 0.98 -12.21 -25.98
CA ASP A 225 0.99 -13.01 -27.22
C ASP A 225 2.33 -12.81 -27.97
N ALA A 226 3.40 -13.37 -27.41
CA ALA A 226 4.74 -13.34 -27.96
C ALA A 226 5.11 -14.62 -28.72
N SER A 227 6.00 -14.47 -29.71
CA SER A 227 6.45 -15.53 -30.62
C SER A 227 7.52 -16.45 -30.04
N ASP A 228 8.16 -16.04 -28.93
CA ASP A 228 9.32 -16.71 -28.32
C ASP A 228 9.12 -17.05 -26.84
N ILE A 229 7.87 -17.11 -26.36
CA ILE A 229 7.55 -17.70 -25.05
C ILE A 229 8.10 -19.14 -25.01
N PRO A 230 8.93 -19.51 -24.00
CA PRO A 230 9.57 -20.82 -23.98
C PRO A 230 8.56 -21.99 -23.94
N ASP A 231 8.98 -23.13 -24.46
CA ASP A 231 8.20 -24.36 -24.41
C ASP A 231 7.92 -24.78 -22.96
N GLY A 232 6.70 -25.25 -22.71
CA GLY A 232 6.22 -25.62 -21.38
C GLY A 232 5.65 -24.47 -20.54
N TYR A 233 5.89 -23.20 -20.90
CA TYR A 233 5.36 -22.08 -20.12
C TYR A 233 3.83 -21.96 -20.28
N ALA A 234 3.14 -21.87 -19.14
CA ALA A 234 1.71 -21.55 -19.09
C ALA A 234 1.45 -20.13 -19.63
N ARG A 235 0.34 -19.93 -20.35
CA ARG A 235 0.00 -18.63 -20.98
C ARG A 235 -0.87 -17.73 -20.13
N HIS A 236 -1.52 -18.30 -19.12
CA HIS A 236 -2.41 -17.61 -18.20
C HIS A 236 -2.41 -18.34 -16.84
N GLY A 237 -2.90 -17.67 -15.81
CA GLY A 237 -3.08 -18.25 -14.49
C GLY A 237 -4.28 -19.20 -14.39
N ARG A 238 -4.39 -19.87 -13.25
CA ARG A 238 -5.34 -20.95 -12.97
C ARG A 238 -6.81 -20.54 -13.11
N TRP A 239 -7.15 -19.30 -12.76
CA TRP A 239 -8.53 -18.80 -12.79
C TRP A 239 -8.94 -18.18 -14.13
N TRP A 240 -7.98 -17.89 -15.01
CA TRP A 240 -8.26 -17.16 -16.26
C TRP A 240 -9.29 -17.88 -17.14
N GLN A 241 -9.25 -19.21 -17.27
CA GLN A 241 -10.21 -19.93 -18.12
C GLN A 241 -11.66 -19.82 -17.61
N HIS A 242 -11.88 -19.96 -16.30
CA HIS A 242 -13.20 -19.78 -15.68
C HIS A 242 -13.72 -18.35 -15.87
N LEU A 243 -12.93 -17.35 -15.47
CA LEU A 243 -13.32 -15.95 -15.50
C LEU A 243 -13.47 -15.40 -16.93
N SER A 244 -12.60 -15.81 -17.85
CA SER A 244 -12.72 -15.45 -19.27
C SER A 244 -13.97 -16.05 -19.94
N ALA A 245 -14.35 -17.29 -19.57
CA ALA A 245 -15.60 -17.90 -20.02
C ALA A 245 -16.84 -17.19 -19.44
N LYS A 246 -16.81 -16.85 -18.14
CA LYS A 246 -17.84 -16.04 -17.47
C LYS A 246 -18.02 -14.67 -18.12
N ALA A 247 -16.92 -13.94 -18.34
CA ALA A 247 -16.93 -12.66 -19.06
C ALA A 247 -17.44 -12.79 -20.50
N THR A 248 -17.07 -13.86 -21.22
CA THR A 248 -17.58 -14.14 -22.57
C THR A 248 -19.09 -14.39 -22.55
N ALA A 249 -19.59 -15.18 -21.60
CA ALA A 249 -21.02 -15.49 -21.46
C ALA A 249 -21.85 -14.24 -21.10
N LEU A 250 -21.33 -13.37 -20.23
CA LEU A 250 -22.00 -12.13 -19.80
C LEU A 250 -22.03 -11.04 -20.87
N THR A 251 -21.05 -11.01 -21.77
CA THR A 251 -20.84 -9.86 -22.69
C THR A 251 -20.93 -10.18 -24.18
N GLY A 252 -20.84 -11.46 -24.56
CA GLY A 252 -20.75 -11.92 -25.94
C GLY A 252 -19.38 -11.71 -26.61
N HIS A 253 -18.38 -11.20 -25.89
CA HIS A 253 -17.03 -10.94 -26.41
C HIS A 253 -16.06 -12.08 -26.10
N THR A 254 -15.42 -12.64 -27.12
CA THR A 254 -14.33 -13.61 -26.94
C THR A 254 -13.11 -12.93 -26.30
N VAL A 255 -12.62 -13.48 -25.19
CA VAL A 255 -11.38 -13.02 -24.55
C VAL A 255 -10.16 -13.64 -25.25
N PRO A 256 -9.19 -12.84 -25.72
CA PRO A 256 -7.95 -13.33 -26.32
C PRO A 256 -6.96 -13.81 -25.24
N ILE A 257 -6.06 -14.73 -25.61
CA ILE A 257 -5.12 -15.40 -24.69
C ILE A 257 -4.21 -14.45 -23.88
N ASP A 258 -3.97 -13.25 -24.40
CA ASP A 258 -3.15 -12.19 -23.82
C ASP A 258 -3.98 -11.05 -23.23
N GLY A 259 -5.21 -11.35 -22.79
CA GLY A 259 -6.13 -10.32 -22.29
C GLY A 259 -7.10 -10.76 -21.22
N GLN A 260 -7.64 -9.75 -20.53
CA GLN A 260 -8.70 -9.86 -19.53
C GLN A 260 -9.83 -8.92 -19.95
N LEU A 261 -11.08 -9.37 -19.81
CA LEU A 261 -12.26 -8.58 -20.17
C LEU A 261 -13.08 -8.29 -18.93
N ALA A 262 -13.11 -7.01 -18.52
CA ALA A 262 -13.88 -6.56 -17.38
C ALA A 262 -15.09 -5.71 -17.82
N GLN A 263 -16.18 -5.80 -17.07
CA GLN A 263 -17.35 -4.93 -17.21
C GLN A 263 -17.70 -4.26 -15.88
N TYR A 264 -17.34 -2.99 -15.76
CA TYR A 264 -17.60 -2.16 -14.58
C TYR A 264 -19.02 -1.56 -14.66
N PRO A 265 -19.93 -1.87 -13.73
CA PRO A 265 -21.30 -1.36 -13.74
C PRO A 265 -21.44 0.05 -13.12
N ASN A 266 -20.36 0.55 -12.51
CA ASN A 266 -20.22 1.92 -11.98
C ASN A 266 -21.32 2.31 -10.97
N LYS A 267 -21.55 1.41 -10.00
CA LYS A 267 -22.57 1.57 -8.94
C LYS A 267 -22.13 2.46 -7.77
N ASN A 268 -20.82 2.65 -7.62
CA ASN A 268 -20.23 3.59 -6.65
C ASN A 268 -20.93 4.96 -6.71
N ARG A 269 -20.94 5.66 -5.59
CA ARG A 269 -21.18 7.12 -5.56
C ARG A 269 -20.06 7.82 -6.35
N PRO A 270 -20.24 9.05 -6.85
CA PRO A 270 -19.17 9.74 -7.57
C PRO A 270 -17.89 9.82 -6.73
N THR A 271 -16.81 9.28 -7.30
CA THR A 271 -15.53 9.11 -6.63
C THR A 271 -14.42 8.95 -7.67
N ALA A 272 -13.18 9.02 -7.20
CA ALA A 272 -11.99 8.65 -7.94
C ALA A 272 -11.59 7.22 -7.56
N LEU A 273 -11.83 6.28 -8.47
CA LEU A 273 -11.22 4.96 -8.48
C LEU A 273 -9.85 5.05 -9.17
N TRP A 274 -9.05 3.99 -9.07
CA TRP A 274 -7.78 3.91 -9.79
C TRP A 274 -7.50 2.49 -10.28
N ILE A 275 -6.76 2.38 -11.38
CA ILE A 275 -6.41 1.14 -12.05
C ILE A 275 -4.97 0.82 -11.73
N HIS A 276 -4.68 -0.43 -11.35
CA HIS A 276 -3.32 -0.93 -11.19
C HIS A 276 -3.23 -2.43 -11.52
N ASP A 277 -2.01 -2.95 -11.54
CA ASP A 277 -1.79 -4.39 -11.63
C ASP A 277 -2.05 -5.07 -10.28
N HIS A 278 -2.40 -6.36 -10.32
CA HIS A 278 -2.73 -7.21 -9.18
C HIS A 278 -2.30 -8.66 -9.45
N ALA A 279 -1.25 -8.88 -10.27
CA ALA A 279 -0.75 -10.23 -10.55
C ALA A 279 -0.05 -10.81 -9.31
N LEU A 280 -0.48 -12.01 -8.89
CA LEU A 280 -0.01 -12.67 -7.67
C LEU A 280 1.54 -12.63 -7.53
N GLY A 281 2.05 -12.08 -6.44
CA GLY A 281 3.49 -12.02 -6.13
C GLY A 281 4.31 -11.08 -7.03
N LEU A 282 3.67 -10.27 -7.88
CA LEU A 282 4.28 -9.31 -8.79
C LEU A 282 3.74 -7.87 -8.66
N THR A 283 2.69 -7.62 -7.89
CA THR A 283 2.02 -6.31 -7.81
C THR A 283 3.01 -5.18 -7.53
N ARG A 284 3.92 -5.37 -6.55
CA ARG A 284 4.92 -4.36 -6.16
C ARG A 284 5.83 -3.96 -7.32
N LEU A 285 6.16 -4.89 -8.22
CA LEU A 285 7.08 -4.69 -9.34
C LEU A 285 6.36 -4.12 -10.56
N ASN A 286 5.18 -4.64 -10.87
CA ASN A 286 4.34 -4.18 -11.97
C ASN A 286 3.86 -2.73 -11.72
N VAL A 287 3.40 -2.39 -10.50
CA VAL A 287 3.03 -1.02 -10.13
C VAL A 287 4.25 -0.09 -10.09
N MET A 288 5.41 -0.57 -9.61
CA MET A 288 6.68 0.18 -9.65
C MET A 288 7.04 0.59 -11.08
N ALA A 289 6.89 -0.32 -12.05
CA ALA A 289 7.19 -0.10 -13.48
C ALA A 289 6.29 0.94 -14.17
N GLY A 290 5.22 1.40 -13.52
CA GLY A 290 4.37 2.49 -13.99
C GLY A 290 2.90 2.12 -14.20
N TYR A 291 2.47 0.94 -13.76
CA TYR A 291 1.14 0.41 -14.05
C TYR A 291 0.06 1.05 -13.16
N THR A 292 -0.28 2.32 -13.46
CA THR A 292 -1.28 3.12 -12.73
C THR A 292 -2.12 3.98 -13.67
N GLY A 293 -3.36 4.30 -13.28
CA GLY A 293 -4.23 5.24 -13.99
C GLY A 293 -5.45 5.63 -13.14
N PHE A 294 -6.05 6.79 -13.39
CA PHE A 294 -7.29 7.19 -12.71
C PHE A 294 -8.54 6.68 -13.45
N TYR A 295 -9.59 6.42 -12.69
CA TYR A 295 -10.92 6.10 -13.20
C TYR A 295 -11.96 6.91 -12.42
N MET A 296 -12.59 7.89 -13.07
CA MET A 296 -13.49 8.84 -12.41
C MET A 296 -14.95 8.48 -12.66
N ILE A 297 -15.68 8.19 -11.58
CA ILE A 297 -17.14 8.08 -11.62
C ILE A 297 -17.73 9.47 -11.41
N ARG A 298 -18.33 10.01 -12.45
CA ARG A 298 -18.91 11.36 -12.50
C ARG A 298 -20.38 11.34 -12.05
N PRO A 299 -20.91 12.41 -11.45
CA PRO A 299 -22.33 12.51 -11.11
C PRO A 299 -23.22 12.36 -12.35
N ALA A 300 -24.26 11.53 -12.27
CA ALA A 300 -25.22 11.34 -13.37
C ALA A 300 -26.53 12.14 -13.19
N LYS A 301 -26.79 12.60 -11.97
CA LYS A 301 -28.01 13.32 -11.54
C LYS A 301 -27.69 14.30 -10.40
N ASP A 302 -28.56 15.28 -10.19
CA ASP A 302 -28.38 16.31 -9.16
C ASP A 302 -28.19 15.75 -7.73
N SER A 303 -28.84 14.63 -7.41
CA SER A 303 -28.73 13.99 -6.09
C SER A 303 -27.42 13.23 -5.84
N ASP A 304 -26.58 13.08 -6.86
CA ASP A 304 -25.22 12.56 -6.72
C ASP A 304 -24.21 13.67 -6.34
N GLN A 305 -24.64 14.95 -6.27
CA GLN A 305 -23.77 16.12 -6.05
C GLN A 305 -24.09 16.84 -4.72
N PRO A 306 -23.14 17.61 -4.15
CA PRO A 306 -23.46 18.57 -3.09
C PRO A 306 -24.41 19.64 -3.62
N LEU A 307 -25.24 20.18 -2.74
CA LEU A 307 -26.15 21.29 -3.04
C LEU A 307 -25.60 22.58 -2.42
N ASP A 308 -25.77 23.72 -3.09
CA ASP A 308 -25.42 25.02 -2.54
C ASP A 308 -26.47 25.46 -1.52
N SER A 309 -26.07 25.59 -0.25
CA SER A 309 -26.98 25.90 0.86
C SER A 309 -27.73 27.23 0.71
N ALA A 310 -27.22 28.18 -0.09
CA ALA A 310 -27.86 29.46 -0.33
C ALA A 310 -28.89 29.46 -1.48
N THR A 311 -28.84 28.46 -2.38
CA THR A 311 -29.74 28.41 -3.56
C THR A 311 -30.58 27.15 -3.64
N GLY A 312 -30.21 26.09 -2.91
CA GLY A 312 -30.84 24.77 -2.97
C GLY A 312 -30.54 23.95 -4.23
N ARG A 313 -29.76 24.49 -5.17
CA ARG A 313 -29.39 23.86 -6.46
C ARG A 313 -28.06 23.10 -6.36
N PRO A 314 -27.70 22.24 -7.34
CA PRO A 314 -26.37 21.66 -7.44
C PRO A 314 -25.25 22.69 -7.27
N ALA A 315 -24.28 22.37 -6.43
CA ALA A 315 -23.12 23.20 -6.19
C ALA A 315 -22.16 23.15 -7.38
N VAL A 316 -21.55 24.29 -7.72
CA VAL A 316 -20.55 24.36 -8.80
C VAL A 316 -19.18 24.07 -8.19
N LEU A 317 -18.69 22.83 -8.33
CA LEU A 317 -17.33 22.47 -7.90
C LEU A 317 -16.28 22.95 -8.92
N PRO A 318 -15.01 23.15 -8.52
CA PRO A 318 -13.91 23.32 -9.47
C PRO A 318 -13.77 22.05 -10.32
N GLY A 319 -13.80 22.19 -11.65
CA GLY A 319 -13.96 21.07 -12.58
C GLY A 319 -12.84 20.93 -13.63
N THR A 320 -12.98 19.90 -14.46
CA THR A 320 -12.01 19.47 -15.49
C THR A 320 -11.82 20.44 -16.66
N GLY A 321 -12.70 21.43 -16.81
CA GLY A 321 -12.54 22.49 -17.80
C GLY A 321 -11.43 23.48 -17.41
N ALA A 322 -10.26 23.36 -18.04
CA ALA A 322 -9.37 24.51 -18.25
C ALA A 322 -10.10 25.54 -19.14
N ASP A 323 -9.81 26.84 -18.97
CA ASP A 323 -10.36 27.87 -19.85
C ASP A 323 -9.81 27.66 -21.28
N PRO A 324 -10.63 27.22 -22.26
CA PRO A 324 -10.12 26.89 -23.59
C PRO A 324 -9.63 28.13 -24.36
N THR A 325 -9.93 29.34 -23.88
CA THR A 325 -9.43 30.60 -24.45
C THR A 325 -8.02 30.94 -23.96
N ARG A 326 -7.51 30.23 -22.94
CA ARG A 326 -6.22 30.50 -22.30
C ARG A 326 -5.28 29.30 -22.41
N ALA A 327 -4.65 29.20 -23.57
CA ALA A 327 -3.61 28.22 -23.84
C ALA A 327 -2.56 28.21 -22.71
N GLY A 328 -2.46 27.07 -22.02
CA GLY A 328 -1.48 26.87 -20.97
C GLY A 328 -1.96 27.08 -19.53
N GLU A 329 -3.23 27.35 -19.23
CA GLU A 329 -3.75 27.18 -17.85
C GLU A 329 -4.03 25.70 -17.51
N LEU A 330 -3.89 25.30 -16.24
CA LEU A 330 -4.32 23.97 -15.78
C LEU A 330 -5.84 23.93 -15.58
N PRO A 331 -6.49 22.75 -15.67
CA PRO A 331 -7.87 22.59 -15.21
C PRO A 331 -7.99 22.91 -13.71
N HIS A 332 -9.21 23.21 -13.26
CA HIS A 332 -9.46 23.52 -11.86
C HIS A 332 -9.63 22.27 -10.99
N GLU A 333 -9.90 21.12 -11.61
CA GLU A 333 -9.79 19.79 -11.01
C GLU A 333 -8.43 19.16 -11.37
N LEU A 334 -7.68 18.75 -10.34
CA LEU A 334 -6.31 18.26 -10.42
C LEU A 334 -6.24 16.87 -9.74
N PRO A 335 -6.37 15.77 -10.50
CA PRO A 335 -5.99 14.45 -10.01
C PRO A 335 -4.47 14.38 -9.83
N LEU A 336 -4.03 13.88 -8.68
CA LEU A 336 -2.63 13.79 -8.26
C LEU A 336 -2.35 12.35 -7.78
N ALA A 337 -1.83 11.51 -8.68
CA ALA A 337 -1.23 10.24 -8.28
C ALA A 337 0.17 10.55 -7.76
N ILE A 338 0.36 10.37 -6.45
CA ILE A 338 1.62 10.64 -5.75
C ILE A 338 2.30 9.30 -5.49
N GLN A 339 3.55 9.18 -5.91
CA GLN A 339 4.37 7.98 -5.78
C GLN A 339 5.76 8.37 -5.29
N ASP A 340 6.44 7.50 -4.57
CA ASP A 340 7.88 7.59 -4.38
C ASP A 340 8.62 6.62 -5.31
N ARG A 341 9.76 7.08 -5.82
CA ARG A 341 10.62 6.33 -6.74
C ARG A 341 12.07 6.60 -6.39
N SER A 342 12.95 5.73 -6.87
CA SER A 342 14.39 5.94 -6.89
C SER A 342 14.88 5.73 -8.31
N PHE A 343 15.99 6.37 -8.68
CA PHE A 343 16.51 6.36 -10.05
C PHE A 343 17.98 5.95 -10.07
N ASN A 344 18.40 5.31 -11.15
CA ASN A 344 19.81 5.08 -11.47
C ASN A 344 20.40 6.30 -12.19
N GLN A 345 21.75 6.40 -12.26
CA GLN A 345 22.43 7.51 -12.93
C GLN A 345 22.12 7.63 -14.44
N ASP A 346 21.74 6.53 -15.09
CA ASP A 346 21.29 6.46 -16.47
C ASP A 346 19.79 6.83 -16.65
N GLY A 347 19.10 7.14 -15.55
CA GLY A 347 17.70 7.54 -15.52
C GLY A 347 16.68 6.40 -15.50
N THR A 348 17.09 5.13 -15.42
CA THR A 348 16.12 4.04 -15.15
C THR A 348 15.58 4.13 -13.73
N LEU A 349 14.46 3.47 -13.47
CA LEU A 349 14.01 3.23 -12.10
C LEU A 349 14.99 2.28 -11.38
N PHE A 350 15.19 2.53 -10.09
CA PHE A 350 15.83 1.62 -9.16
C PHE A 350 14.75 0.95 -8.30
N TYR A 351 14.79 -0.38 -8.23
CA TYR A 351 14.13 -1.20 -7.21
C TYR A 351 15.14 -2.28 -6.77
N PRO A 352 15.16 -2.72 -5.49
CA PRO A 352 16.14 -3.71 -5.02
C PRO A 352 16.12 -5.01 -5.82
N ASP A 353 17.31 -5.51 -6.17
CA ASP A 353 17.54 -6.80 -6.83
C ASP A 353 18.09 -7.87 -5.87
N SER A 354 18.18 -7.53 -4.57
CA SER A 354 18.63 -8.41 -3.50
C SER A 354 18.13 -7.90 -2.14
N ARG A 355 17.73 -8.82 -1.27
CA ARG A 355 17.35 -8.55 0.12
C ARG A 355 18.47 -7.94 0.97
N ARG A 356 19.73 -8.06 0.51
CA ARG A 356 20.89 -7.32 1.04
C ARG A 356 20.63 -5.82 1.17
N HIS A 357 19.77 -5.24 0.33
CA HIS A 357 19.37 -3.83 0.42
C HIS A 357 18.71 -3.49 1.78
N PHE A 358 17.97 -4.44 2.37
CA PHE A 358 17.21 -4.25 3.61
C PHE A 358 18.00 -4.65 4.87
N ASP A 359 18.66 -5.82 4.85
CA ASP A 359 19.29 -6.40 6.05
C ASP A 359 20.83 -6.52 5.99
N ALA A 360 21.44 -6.12 4.88
CA ALA A 360 22.87 -6.27 4.58
C ALA A 360 23.41 -7.73 4.62
N SER A 361 22.55 -8.74 4.54
CA SER A 361 22.92 -10.15 4.48
C SER A 361 23.29 -10.58 3.06
N ASP A 362 24.40 -11.31 2.93
CA ASP A 362 24.77 -12.07 1.72
C ASP A 362 24.37 -13.56 1.83
N THR A 363 23.81 -13.95 2.98
CA THR A 363 23.49 -15.35 3.29
C THR A 363 22.13 -15.70 2.73
N PHE A 364 22.09 -16.18 1.48
CA PHE A 364 20.89 -16.81 0.95
C PHE A 364 20.76 -18.25 1.46
N LEU A 365 19.71 -18.53 2.24
CA LEU A 365 19.36 -19.88 2.71
C LEU A 365 18.02 -20.36 2.12
N PRO A 366 18.02 -21.24 1.10
CA PRO A 366 16.79 -21.76 0.48
C PRO A 366 15.93 -22.62 1.43
N ALA A 367 16.50 -23.05 2.57
CA ALA A 367 15.81 -23.82 3.60
C ALA A 367 15.25 -22.95 4.75
N SER A 368 15.36 -21.62 4.69
CA SER A 368 15.01 -20.71 5.81
C SER A 368 13.68 -19.98 5.65
N GLY A 369 12.93 -20.21 4.56
CA GLY A 369 11.73 -19.43 4.23
C GLY A 369 11.99 -17.94 3.97
N ILE A 370 13.25 -17.52 3.85
CA ILE A 370 13.65 -16.14 3.56
C ILE A 370 13.90 -15.99 2.05
N ALA A 371 13.17 -15.06 1.44
CA ALA A 371 13.29 -14.73 0.03
C ALA A 371 14.62 -14.01 -0.31
N PRO A 372 15.29 -14.32 -1.44
CA PRO A 372 16.60 -13.75 -1.81
C PRO A 372 16.58 -12.30 -2.28
N ILE A 373 15.46 -11.86 -2.90
CA ILE A 373 15.35 -10.59 -3.63
C ILE A 373 14.32 -9.68 -2.97
N TRP A 374 13.18 -10.24 -2.55
CA TRP A 374 12.11 -9.50 -1.89
C TRP A 374 12.58 -8.78 -0.62
N VAL A 375 12.08 -7.55 -0.44
CA VAL A 375 12.29 -6.72 0.75
C VAL A 375 10.94 -6.47 1.43
N PRO A 376 10.85 -6.43 2.77
CA PRO A 376 9.59 -6.22 3.48
C PRO A 376 8.89 -4.90 3.15
N GLU A 377 9.63 -3.82 2.92
CA GLU A 377 9.11 -2.54 2.45
C GLU A 377 10.10 -1.88 1.46
N PHE A 378 9.60 -1.03 0.56
CA PHE A 378 10.42 -0.20 -0.33
C PHE A 378 10.06 1.28 -0.21
N TRP A 379 11.07 2.09 0.15
CA TRP A 379 10.96 3.54 0.28
C TRP A 379 11.81 4.24 -0.78
N GLY A 380 11.14 4.86 -1.76
CA GLY A 380 11.76 5.70 -2.77
C GLY A 380 12.29 7.02 -2.20
N ASN A 381 13.37 7.54 -2.79
CA ASN A 381 14.03 8.77 -2.33
C ASN A 381 13.61 10.05 -3.10
N ALA A 382 12.83 9.92 -4.17
CA ALA A 382 12.29 11.00 -4.98
C ALA A 382 10.76 10.93 -5.09
N ILE A 383 10.06 12.05 -4.85
CA ILE A 383 8.61 12.11 -5.02
C ILE A 383 8.26 12.42 -6.48
N VAL A 384 7.39 11.59 -7.02
CA VAL A 384 6.81 11.69 -8.36
C VAL A 384 5.33 12.04 -8.20
N VAL A 385 4.86 13.04 -8.94
CA VAL A 385 3.43 13.38 -9.04
C VAL A 385 3.04 13.37 -10.51
N ASN A 386 2.05 12.55 -10.86
CA ASN A 386 1.63 12.32 -12.25
C ASN A 386 2.82 12.11 -13.21
N GLY A 387 3.72 11.20 -12.83
CA GLY A 387 4.83 10.80 -13.69
C GLY A 387 6.01 11.77 -13.80
N ARG A 388 6.05 12.86 -13.02
CA ARG A 388 7.16 13.84 -12.98
C ARG A 388 7.74 13.98 -11.58
N THR A 389 9.06 14.07 -11.43
CA THR A 389 9.70 14.36 -10.12
C THR A 389 9.48 15.80 -9.69
N TRP A 390 8.95 16.02 -8.48
CA TRP A 390 8.66 17.33 -7.86
C TRP A 390 8.19 18.42 -8.84
N PRO A 391 7.02 18.25 -9.49
CA PRO A 391 6.56 19.20 -10.49
C PRO A 391 6.11 20.53 -9.86
N TYR A 392 5.86 21.52 -10.70
CA TYR A 392 5.16 22.75 -10.33
C TYR A 392 3.79 22.87 -11.00
N ALA A 393 2.84 23.52 -10.35
CA ALA A 393 1.57 23.91 -10.92
C ALA A 393 1.44 25.45 -10.95
N ASP A 394 1.20 26.02 -12.13
CA ASP A 394 0.83 27.42 -12.28
C ASP A 394 -0.67 27.56 -11.97
N LEU A 395 -0.98 28.22 -10.86
CA LEU A 395 -2.32 28.39 -10.30
C LEU A 395 -2.67 29.88 -10.17
N ARG A 396 -3.93 30.19 -9.88
CA ARG A 396 -4.43 31.55 -9.59
C ARG A 396 -4.96 31.62 -8.16
N ALA A 397 -5.08 32.81 -7.59
CA ALA A 397 -5.80 33.03 -6.34
C ALA A 397 -7.31 32.77 -6.50
N ARG A 398 -7.71 31.50 -6.41
CA ARG A 398 -9.08 30.96 -6.57
C ARG A 398 -9.18 29.55 -5.97
N ARG A 399 -10.34 28.90 -6.05
CA ARG A 399 -10.49 27.48 -5.66
C ARG A 399 -10.11 26.51 -6.76
N TYR A 400 -9.48 25.42 -6.32
CA TYR A 400 -9.15 24.21 -7.07
C TYR A 400 -9.71 22.99 -6.33
N ARG A 401 -9.92 21.90 -7.04
CA ARG A 401 -10.28 20.58 -6.51
C ARG A 401 -9.08 19.67 -6.70
N LEU A 402 -8.47 19.19 -5.63
CA LEU A 402 -7.39 18.21 -5.68
C LEU A 402 -7.96 16.83 -5.39
N ILE A 403 -7.71 15.86 -6.27
CA ILE A 403 -8.00 14.45 -6.02
C ILE A 403 -6.66 13.78 -5.77
N ALA A 404 -6.27 13.67 -4.49
CA ALA A 404 -5.01 13.05 -4.11
C ALA A 404 -5.18 11.52 -4.02
N LEU A 405 -4.24 10.79 -4.60
CA LEU A 405 -4.08 9.34 -4.48
C LEU A 405 -2.68 9.05 -3.97
N ASN A 406 -2.57 8.26 -2.90
CA ASN A 406 -1.30 7.65 -2.53
C ASN A 406 -1.11 6.34 -3.32
N ALA A 407 -0.29 6.40 -4.37
CA ALA A 407 0.10 5.25 -5.20
C ALA A 407 1.60 4.90 -5.00
N CYS A 408 2.13 5.15 -3.81
CA CYS A 408 3.41 4.60 -3.36
C CYS A 408 3.26 3.09 -3.07
N ASN A 409 4.37 2.34 -3.11
CA ASN A 409 4.35 0.91 -2.79
C ASN A 409 4.05 0.68 -1.29
N SER A 410 4.87 1.28 -0.42
CA SER A 410 4.73 1.17 1.04
C SER A 410 4.82 2.52 1.77
N ARG A 411 5.18 3.62 1.11
CA ARG A 411 5.27 4.94 1.74
C ARG A 411 3.90 5.53 2.12
N SER A 412 3.73 5.79 3.41
CA SER A 412 2.67 6.65 3.94
C SER A 412 2.90 8.13 3.57
N LEU A 413 1.83 8.89 3.31
CA LEU A 413 1.90 10.33 3.00
C LEU A 413 1.13 11.16 4.03
N SER A 414 1.70 12.29 4.47
CA SER A 414 0.98 13.29 5.26
C SER A 414 1.14 14.66 4.60
N LEU A 415 0.18 14.99 3.73
CA LEU A 415 0.22 16.19 2.89
C LEU A 415 0.14 17.44 3.77
N ASP A 416 1.15 18.29 3.72
CA ASP A 416 1.30 19.46 4.60
C ASP A 416 1.05 20.77 3.83
N PHE A 417 -0.07 21.41 4.15
CA PHE A 417 -0.52 22.67 3.54
C PHE A 417 -0.10 23.91 4.34
N ARG A 418 0.47 23.76 5.54
CA ARG A 418 0.73 24.87 6.48
C ARG A 418 1.75 25.90 5.95
N LYS A 419 2.57 25.51 4.97
CA LYS A 419 3.53 26.39 4.28
C LYS A 419 2.90 27.25 3.18
N VAL A 420 1.61 27.08 2.89
CA VAL A 420 0.84 27.92 1.95
C VAL A 420 0.09 28.98 2.74
N PRO A 421 0.46 30.27 2.66
CA PRO A 421 -0.11 31.32 3.51
C PRO A 421 -1.57 31.59 3.15
N ARG A 422 -2.45 31.66 4.16
CA ARG A 422 -3.89 31.95 4.03
C ARG A 422 -4.68 30.96 3.16
N VAL A 423 -4.13 29.79 2.87
CA VAL A 423 -4.89 28.71 2.24
C VAL A 423 -6.01 28.25 3.17
N GLN A 424 -7.15 27.84 2.60
CA GLN A 424 -8.12 27.00 3.30
C GLN A 424 -8.22 25.68 2.55
N VAL A 425 -8.25 24.56 3.26
CA VAL A 425 -8.32 23.22 2.64
C VAL A 425 -9.48 22.48 3.28
N HIS A 426 -10.40 22.02 2.44
CA HIS A 426 -11.62 21.37 2.88
C HIS A 426 -11.71 19.98 2.24
N LEU A 427 -11.73 18.93 3.06
CA LEU A 427 -12.02 17.57 2.63
C LEU A 427 -13.52 17.44 2.35
N ILE A 428 -13.86 17.04 1.13
CA ILE A 428 -15.23 16.87 0.65
C ILE A 428 -15.53 15.42 0.24
N GLY A 429 -14.51 14.58 0.07
CA GLY A 429 -14.66 13.16 -0.26
C GLY A 429 -13.41 12.36 0.07
N ASN A 430 -13.56 11.04 0.08
CA ASN A 430 -12.51 10.05 0.25
C ASN A 430 -12.59 9.01 -0.89
N ASP A 431 -11.96 7.85 -0.69
CA ASP A 431 -12.02 6.65 -1.54
C ASP A 431 -13.47 6.24 -1.90
N GLY A 432 -14.38 6.18 -0.92
CA GLY A 432 -15.81 5.87 -1.13
C GLY A 432 -16.67 7.05 -1.64
N GLY A 433 -16.04 8.14 -2.09
CA GLY A 433 -16.67 9.33 -2.66
C GLY A 433 -16.98 10.42 -1.63
N LEU A 434 -17.98 11.25 -1.90
CA LEU A 434 -18.29 12.43 -1.09
C LEU A 434 -18.55 12.09 0.39
N LEU A 435 -17.98 12.85 1.32
CA LEU A 435 -18.17 12.70 2.77
C LEU A 435 -19.59 13.11 3.22
N PRO A 436 -20.06 12.65 4.41
CA PRO A 436 -21.35 13.08 4.96
C PRO A 436 -21.35 14.56 5.39
N GLN A 437 -20.18 15.14 5.67
CA GLN A 437 -19.98 16.56 5.97
C GLN A 437 -18.64 17.05 5.40
N VAL A 438 -18.54 18.34 5.08
CA VAL A 438 -17.26 18.98 4.74
C VAL A 438 -16.40 19.11 5.99
N ALA A 439 -15.12 18.73 5.91
CA ALA A 439 -14.18 18.89 7.00
C ALA A 439 -13.08 19.91 6.64
N ASP A 440 -12.96 20.98 7.43
CA ASP A 440 -11.88 21.97 7.33
C ASP A 440 -10.61 21.45 8.01
N LEU A 441 -9.53 21.30 7.25
CA LEU A 441 -8.24 20.81 7.76
C LEU A 441 -7.59 21.80 8.73
N PHE A 442 -7.93 23.08 8.67
CA PHE A 442 -7.39 24.14 9.53
C PHE A 442 -8.29 24.45 10.74
N ALA A 443 -9.39 23.70 10.93
CA ALA A 443 -10.23 23.80 12.11
C ALA A 443 -9.43 23.47 13.39
N SER A 444 -9.62 24.26 14.46
CA SER A 444 -8.88 24.13 15.72
C SER A 444 -9.09 22.80 16.48
N LYS A 445 -10.08 22.00 16.06
CA LYS A 445 -10.35 20.66 16.60
C LYS A 445 -9.77 19.52 15.75
N ASN A 446 -9.19 19.80 14.59
CA ASN A 446 -8.51 18.78 13.78
C ASN A 446 -7.16 18.44 14.45
N PRO A 447 -6.91 17.18 14.88
CA PRO A 447 -5.61 16.79 15.43
C PRO A 447 -4.48 16.94 14.39
N ASN A 448 -4.79 16.76 13.11
CA ASN A 448 -3.87 16.90 11.99
C ASN A 448 -3.95 18.32 11.38
N TRP A 449 -3.83 19.37 12.21
CA TRP A 449 -4.06 20.76 11.77
C TRP A 449 -3.22 21.13 10.54
N GLY A 450 -3.89 21.46 9.42
CA GLY A 450 -3.28 21.80 8.14
C GLY A 450 -2.57 20.63 7.42
N GLN A 451 -2.78 19.39 7.89
CA GLN A 451 -2.17 18.16 7.37
C GLN A 451 -3.24 17.12 7.00
N LEU A 452 -2.90 16.18 6.10
CA LEU A 452 -3.77 15.07 5.73
C LEU A 452 -3.00 13.74 5.61
N PRO A 453 -3.14 12.82 6.57
CA PRO A 453 -2.67 11.43 6.43
C PRO A 453 -3.39 10.67 5.29
N LEU A 454 -2.62 9.89 4.53
CA LEU A 454 -3.07 8.99 3.46
C LEU A 454 -2.18 7.75 3.40
N GLY A 455 -2.75 6.57 3.65
CA GLY A 455 -2.10 5.28 3.38
C GLY A 455 -2.05 4.94 1.90
N PRO A 456 -1.14 4.07 1.44
CA PRO A 456 -1.20 3.47 0.11
C PRO A 456 -2.60 2.95 -0.24
N GLY A 457 -3.06 3.23 -1.46
CA GLY A 457 -4.42 2.92 -1.94
C GLY A 457 -5.52 3.90 -1.49
N GLU A 458 -5.30 4.73 -0.47
CA GLU A 458 -6.28 5.75 -0.06
C GLU A 458 -6.32 6.95 -1.01
N ARG A 459 -7.51 7.53 -1.16
CA ARG A 459 -7.76 8.75 -1.94
C ARG A 459 -8.50 9.81 -1.13
N ALA A 460 -8.29 11.07 -1.48
CA ALA A 460 -8.97 12.22 -0.87
C ALA A 460 -9.35 13.27 -1.92
N ASP A 461 -10.57 13.78 -1.81
CA ASP A 461 -11.14 14.86 -2.63
C ASP A 461 -11.20 16.15 -1.80
N LEU A 462 -10.40 17.14 -2.20
CA LEU A 462 -10.09 18.34 -1.45
C LEU A 462 -10.46 19.60 -2.23
N ILE A 463 -11.14 20.56 -1.62
CA ILE A 463 -11.20 21.94 -2.11
C ILE A 463 -10.02 22.72 -1.53
N LEU A 464 -9.06 23.06 -2.38
CA LEU A 464 -7.95 23.97 -2.11
C LEU A 464 -8.40 25.41 -2.45
N ASP A 465 -8.68 26.22 -1.44
CA ASP A 465 -9.04 27.63 -1.61
C ASP A 465 -7.81 28.53 -1.51
N LEU A 466 -7.38 29.08 -2.64
CA LEU A 466 -6.27 30.04 -2.76
C LEU A 466 -6.75 31.49 -2.89
N THR A 467 -8.05 31.79 -2.71
CA THR A 467 -8.62 33.12 -2.99
C THR A 467 -7.93 34.24 -2.20
N ASP A 468 -7.58 33.97 -0.93
CA ASP A 468 -6.86 34.90 -0.05
C ASP A 468 -5.34 34.64 0.00
N THR A 469 -4.83 33.65 -0.75
CA THR A 469 -3.39 33.33 -0.82
C THR A 469 -2.66 34.39 -1.66
N PRO A 470 -1.67 35.10 -1.10
CA PRO A 470 -0.92 36.10 -1.86
C PRO A 470 -0.15 35.45 -3.02
N PRO A 471 0.10 36.18 -4.13
CA PRO A 471 0.91 35.65 -5.22
C PRO A 471 2.32 35.27 -4.76
N GLY A 472 2.79 34.10 -5.18
CA GLY A 472 4.05 33.54 -4.69
C GLY A 472 4.29 32.09 -5.10
N ARG A 473 5.26 31.46 -4.44
CA ARG A 473 5.69 30.07 -4.66
C ARG A 473 5.69 29.35 -3.32
N TYR A 474 4.90 28.29 -3.23
CA TYR A 474 4.70 27.55 -1.98
C TYR A 474 4.86 26.06 -2.23
N VAL A 475 5.51 25.34 -1.32
CA VAL A 475 5.71 23.89 -1.47
C VAL A 475 4.61 23.15 -0.71
N LEU A 476 3.86 22.29 -1.40
CA LEU A 476 3.06 21.25 -0.76
C LEU A 476 4.03 20.25 -0.14
N GLY A 477 4.03 20.15 1.19
CA GLY A 477 4.94 19.28 1.93
C GLY A 477 4.44 17.85 2.05
N ASN A 478 5.35 16.96 2.43
CA ASN A 478 5.01 15.70 3.07
C ASN A 478 5.68 15.66 4.44
N THR A 479 4.97 15.16 5.44
CA THR A 479 5.45 15.07 6.83
C THR A 479 5.41 13.67 7.41
N ALA A 480 4.87 12.68 6.69
CA ALA A 480 4.88 11.28 7.12
C ALA A 480 6.30 10.75 7.20
N GLY A 481 6.63 10.11 8.32
CA GLY A 481 7.82 9.29 8.43
C GLY A 481 7.70 8.09 7.49
N GLU A 482 8.78 7.33 7.37
CA GLU A 482 8.82 6.21 6.41
C GLU A 482 7.84 5.09 6.83
N ILE A 483 7.63 4.92 8.13
CA ILE A 483 6.80 3.85 8.71
C ILE A 483 5.48 4.37 9.32
N LEU A 484 5.43 5.57 9.95
CA LEU A 484 4.22 6.12 10.60
C LEU A 484 3.92 7.60 10.24
N PHE A 485 2.66 8.02 10.41
CA PHE A 485 2.27 9.43 10.33
C PHE A 485 2.61 10.20 11.63
N PRO A 486 2.86 11.52 11.56
CA PRO A 486 3.02 12.36 12.74
C PRO A 486 1.70 12.43 13.52
N GLY A 487 1.77 12.45 14.86
CA GLY A 487 0.58 12.59 15.70
C GLY A 487 -0.13 11.27 16.06
N THR A 488 0.43 10.13 15.65
CA THR A 488 0.18 8.88 16.37
C THR A 488 0.84 8.95 17.77
N GLU A 489 0.35 8.21 18.77
CA GLU A 489 0.92 8.19 20.13
C GLU A 489 1.69 6.88 20.37
N GLY A 490 2.96 6.96 20.80
CA GLY A 490 3.76 5.77 21.12
C GLY A 490 5.28 5.95 21.00
N TRP A 491 6.03 5.16 21.77
CA TRP A 491 7.49 5.23 21.87
C TRP A 491 8.25 4.97 20.55
N LEU A 492 7.64 4.23 19.61
CA LEU A 492 8.23 3.94 18.30
C LEU A 492 8.38 5.18 17.41
N ILE A 493 7.61 6.24 17.64
CA ILE A 493 7.48 7.39 16.72
C ILE A 493 8.62 8.39 16.88
N ASP A 494 9.08 8.62 18.12
CA ASP A 494 10.19 9.54 18.43
C ASP A 494 11.53 9.08 17.85
N GLN A 495 11.62 7.84 17.36
CA GLN A 495 12.83 7.27 16.74
C GLN A 495 12.74 7.11 15.22
N GLN A 496 11.63 7.47 14.57
CA GLN A 496 11.49 7.25 13.13
C GLN A 496 12.21 8.30 12.27
N PRO A 497 12.73 7.91 11.09
CA PRO A 497 13.20 8.86 10.10
C PRO A 497 12.04 9.75 9.63
N LYS A 498 12.16 11.05 9.90
CA LYS A 498 11.32 12.07 9.26
C LYS A 498 11.64 12.11 7.76
N PRO A 499 10.66 12.44 6.89
CA PRO A 499 10.91 12.54 5.46
C PRO A 499 11.93 13.65 5.21
N HIS A 500 12.89 13.40 4.35
CA HIS A 500 14.04 14.29 4.20
C HIS A 500 13.61 15.63 3.60
N GLU A 501 13.98 16.73 4.29
CA GLU A 501 13.43 18.07 4.08
C GLU A 501 13.64 18.65 2.67
N THR A 502 14.63 18.15 1.93
CA THR A 502 14.88 18.56 0.54
C THR A 502 14.43 17.54 -0.50
N THR A 503 13.91 16.37 -0.13
CA THR A 503 13.49 15.33 -1.08
C THR A 503 12.10 14.78 -0.75
N THR A 504 11.99 13.74 0.08
CA THR A 504 10.72 13.06 0.40
C THR A 504 9.77 13.89 1.26
N GLY A 505 10.26 14.98 1.88
CA GLY A 505 9.44 15.98 2.59
C GLY A 505 8.77 17.03 1.69
N ARG A 506 8.91 16.90 0.36
CA ARG A 506 8.35 17.83 -0.64
C ARG A 506 7.57 17.06 -1.69
N VAL A 507 6.38 17.52 -2.05
CA VAL A 507 5.52 16.89 -3.06
C VAL A 507 5.58 17.67 -4.37
N MET A 508 5.19 18.95 -4.36
CA MET A 508 5.16 19.81 -5.55
C MET A 508 5.18 21.31 -5.19
N GLU A 509 5.51 22.18 -6.14
CA GLU A 509 5.42 23.65 -6.00
C GLU A 509 4.08 24.18 -6.54
N LEU A 510 3.37 24.93 -5.70
CA LEU A 510 2.18 25.71 -6.06
C LEU A 510 2.63 27.14 -6.38
N ARG A 511 2.54 27.54 -7.65
CA ARG A 511 2.87 28.89 -8.13
C ARG A 511 1.60 29.70 -8.25
N VAL A 512 1.28 30.46 -7.21
CA VAL A 512 0.03 31.24 -7.15
C VAL A 512 0.24 32.58 -7.84
N GLY A 513 -0.45 32.80 -8.95
CA GLY A 513 -0.60 34.10 -9.60
C GLY A 513 -1.82 34.88 -9.07
N PRO A 514 -1.97 36.16 -9.44
CA PRO A 514 -3.16 36.94 -9.08
C PRO A 514 -4.45 36.33 -9.66
N ALA A 515 -5.58 36.60 -9.02
CA ALA A 515 -6.89 36.27 -9.57
C ALA A 515 -7.11 36.97 -10.91
N LEU A 516 -7.74 36.27 -11.88
CA LEU A 516 -8.06 36.80 -13.21
C LEU A 516 -9.54 37.20 -13.38
N GLY A 517 -10.32 37.16 -12.30
CA GLY A 517 -11.76 37.38 -12.28
C GLY A 517 -12.37 36.86 -10.97
N SER A 518 -13.69 36.94 -10.85
CA SER A 518 -14.42 36.27 -9.77
C SER A 518 -14.39 34.75 -9.97
N ASP A 519 -14.37 34.00 -8.87
CA ASP A 519 -14.45 32.54 -8.90
C ASP A 519 -15.91 32.08 -8.79
N PRO A 520 -16.52 31.54 -9.86
CA PRO A 520 -17.95 31.20 -9.91
C PRO A 520 -18.31 29.92 -9.16
N THR A 521 -17.33 29.19 -8.62
CA THR A 521 -17.58 27.94 -7.88
C THR A 521 -18.30 28.20 -6.55
N THR A 522 -18.98 27.20 -5.99
CA THR A 522 -19.66 27.27 -4.68
C THR A 522 -18.63 27.12 -3.54
N PRO A 523 -18.56 28.02 -2.53
CA PRO A 523 -17.60 27.90 -1.43
C PRO A 523 -17.81 26.64 -0.61
N ALA A 524 -16.73 26.00 -0.13
CA ALA A 524 -16.81 24.74 0.61
C ALA A 524 -17.77 24.81 1.82
N ARG A 525 -17.71 25.92 2.58
CA ARG A 525 -18.65 26.25 3.68
C ARG A 525 -20.13 26.37 3.30
N ARG A 526 -20.47 26.38 2.00
CA ARG A 526 -21.85 26.39 1.46
C ARG A 526 -22.27 25.04 0.88
N LEU A 527 -21.39 24.04 0.83
CA LEU A 527 -21.73 22.71 0.34
C LEU A 527 -22.58 21.98 1.39
N ARG A 528 -23.85 21.71 1.04
CA ARG A 528 -24.69 20.73 1.71
C ARG A 528 -24.44 19.37 1.07
N MET A 529 -23.73 18.51 1.78
CA MET A 529 -23.34 17.19 1.29
C MET A 529 -24.55 16.27 1.09
N PRO A 530 -24.50 15.31 0.13
CA PRO A 530 -25.53 14.30 -0.01
C PRO A 530 -25.52 13.35 1.21
N ALA A 531 -26.71 12.95 1.66
CA ALA A 531 -26.84 12.00 2.76
C ALA A 531 -26.22 10.63 2.40
N ILE A 532 -25.58 10.01 3.38
CA ILE A 532 -25.06 8.64 3.29
C ILE A 532 -25.83 7.84 4.33
N PRO A 533 -26.68 6.87 3.94
CA PRO A 533 -27.34 6.01 4.91
C PRO A 533 -26.30 5.12 5.60
N ASP A 534 -26.49 4.81 6.87
CA ASP A 534 -25.72 3.75 7.53
C ASP A 534 -25.98 2.40 6.85
N LEU A 535 -25.03 1.48 6.94
CA LEU A 535 -25.28 0.08 6.59
C LEU A 535 -26.20 -0.59 7.64
N PRO A 536 -26.86 -1.72 7.30
CA PRO A 536 -27.65 -2.50 8.25
C PRO A 536 -26.88 -2.88 9.52
N ALA A 537 -27.55 -3.50 10.49
CA ALA A 537 -26.83 -4.26 11.52
C ALA A 537 -26.10 -5.44 10.85
N ALA A 538 -24.93 -5.81 11.35
CA ALA A 538 -24.23 -6.98 10.83
C ALA A 538 -24.93 -8.26 11.30
N ASP A 539 -25.14 -9.18 10.36
CA ASP A 539 -25.65 -10.54 10.56
C ASP A 539 -24.59 -11.44 11.20
N SER A 540 -23.31 -11.21 10.86
CA SER A 540 -22.17 -11.95 11.40
C SER A 540 -20.92 -11.07 11.62
N THR A 541 -19.87 -11.66 12.18
CA THR A 541 -18.58 -10.98 12.40
C THR A 541 -17.44 -11.90 12.01
N VAL A 542 -16.57 -11.43 11.13
CA VAL A 542 -15.30 -12.07 10.78
C VAL A 542 -14.15 -11.31 11.45
N ARG A 543 -13.08 -12.02 11.84
CA ARG A 543 -11.96 -11.44 12.59
C ARG A 543 -10.64 -11.82 11.95
N ILE A 544 -9.86 -10.81 11.58
CA ILE A 544 -8.53 -10.98 10.99
C ILE A 544 -7.47 -10.23 11.79
N ALA A 545 -6.24 -10.74 11.79
CA ALA A 545 -5.08 -10.06 12.34
C ALA A 545 -4.00 -9.85 11.29
N LEU A 546 -3.17 -8.83 11.52
CA LEU A 546 -2.06 -8.43 10.66
C LEU A 546 -0.73 -8.86 11.31
N ASP A 547 -0.13 -9.91 10.76
CA ASP A 547 1.01 -10.61 11.34
C ASP A 547 2.27 -10.47 10.48
N MET A 548 3.43 -10.37 11.14
CA MET A 548 4.74 -10.42 10.49
C MET A 548 5.58 -11.48 11.18
N THR A 549 6.03 -12.50 10.45
CA THR A 549 6.87 -13.55 11.00
C THR A 549 8.34 -13.21 10.86
N HIS A 550 9.10 -13.43 11.92
CA HIS A 550 10.53 -13.21 11.96
C HIS A 550 11.25 -14.54 12.20
N GLN A 551 12.10 -14.98 11.27
CA GLN A 551 12.94 -16.16 11.42
C GLN A 551 14.36 -15.78 11.83
N ARG A 552 14.97 -16.63 12.66
CA ARG A 552 16.35 -16.44 13.15
C ARG A 552 17.27 -17.40 12.43
N GLU A 553 18.34 -16.86 11.87
CA GLU A 553 19.46 -17.62 11.32
C GLU A 553 20.14 -18.49 12.41
N PRO A 554 20.46 -19.77 12.14
CA PRO A 554 21.15 -20.65 13.11
C PRO A 554 22.56 -20.17 13.50
N ALA A 555 23.17 -19.29 12.70
CA ALA A 555 24.49 -18.74 12.98
C ALA A 555 24.46 -17.68 14.10
N GLU A 556 25.36 -17.80 15.09
CA GLU A 556 25.48 -16.82 16.17
C GLU A 556 25.77 -15.40 15.64
N GLY A 557 25.01 -14.42 16.12
CA GLY A 557 25.23 -12.99 15.84
C GLY A 557 24.50 -12.43 14.61
N VAL A 558 23.71 -13.23 13.90
CA VAL A 558 22.82 -12.74 12.83
C VAL A 558 21.45 -12.31 13.44
N PRO A 559 20.91 -11.12 13.10
CA PRO A 559 19.59 -10.66 13.56
C PRO A 559 18.45 -11.55 13.08
N THR A 560 17.32 -11.52 13.79
CA THR A 560 16.04 -12.10 13.31
C THR A 560 15.49 -11.25 12.15
N GLN A 561 15.02 -11.88 11.07
CA GLN A 561 14.64 -11.20 9.82
C GLN A 561 13.19 -11.54 9.43
N VAL A 562 12.45 -10.61 8.82
CA VAL A 562 11.06 -10.85 8.38
C VAL A 562 11.05 -11.86 7.23
N SER A 563 10.55 -13.07 7.43
CA SER A 563 10.43 -14.08 6.36
C SER A 563 9.18 -13.84 5.52
N THR A 564 8.05 -13.60 6.18
CA THR A 564 6.72 -13.61 5.54
C THR A 564 5.72 -12.78 6.35
N THR A 565 4.77 -12.17 5.67
CA THR A 565 3.70 -11.36 6.25
C THR A 565 2.36 -12.03 6.02
N TYR A 566 1.45 -12.04 6.99
CA TYR A 566 0.21 -12.82 6.90
C TYR A 566 -1.01 -12.03 7.33
N LEU A 567 -2.15 -12.38 6.73
CA LEU A 567 -3.44 -12.22 7.38
C LEU A 567 -3.75 -13.49 8.17
N SER A 568 -4.09 -13.34 9.45
CA SER A 568 -4.41 -14.46 10.33
C SER A 568 -5.89 -14.47 10.70
N GLN A 569 -6.53 -15.63 10.70
CA GLN A 569 -7.88 -15.81 11.24
C GLN A 569 -7.84 -15.79 12.77
N ILE A 570 -8.69 -14.97 13.40
CA ILE A 570 -8.94 -15.06 14.84
C ILE A 570 -10.18 -15.93 15.09
N VAL A 571 -9.97 -17.11 15.66
CA VAL A 571 -11.03 -18.03 16.06
C VAL A 571 -11.42 -17.76 17.51
N GLY A 572 -12.68 -17.39 17.71
CA GLY A 572 -13.26 -16.99 19.00
C GLY A 572 -13.81 -15.57 18.97
N ASP A 573 -14.26 -15.09 20.13
CA ASP A 573 -14.67 -13.71 20.35
C ASP A 573 -13.88 -13.17 21.55
N PRO A 574 -12.98 -12.19 21.37
CA PRO A 574 -12.13 -11.67 22.45
C PRO A 574 -12.94 -11.05 23.60
N ARG A 575 -14.21 -10.72 23.36
CA ARG A 575 -15.14 -10.20 24.38
C ARG A 575 -15.73 -11.30 25.28
N LYS A 576 -15.46 -12.58 24.97
CA LYS A 576 -16.01 -13.76 25.65
C LYS A 576 -14.94 -14.67 26.26
N GLY A 577 -13.68 -14.51 25.90
CA GLY A 577 -12.55 -15.29 26.43
C GLY A 577 -11.33 -15.26 25.51
N PRO A 578 -10.31 -16.08 25.80
CA PRO A 578 -9.12 -16.22 24.97
C PRO A 578 -9.47 -16.61 23.52
N VAL A 579 -8.63 -16.19 22.58
CA VAL A 579 -8.79 -16.46 21.15
C VAL A 579 -7.63 -17.29 20.60
N LYS A 580 -7.89 -18.08 19.56
CA LYS A 580 -6.85 -18.78 18.79
C LYS A 580 -6.57 -18.01 17.51
N VAL A 581 -5.32 -17.61 17.32
CA VAL A 581 -4.83 -17.03 16.06
C VAL A 581 -4.36 -18.16 15.15
N VAL A 582 -4.77 -18.13 13.88
CA VAL A 582 -4.40 -19.11 12.85
C VAL A 582 -3.90 -18.34 11.62
N PRO A 583 -2.58 -18.32 11.35
CA PRO A 583 -2.03 -17.78 10.11
C PRO A 583 -2.72 -18.36 8.89
N LYS A 584 -2.88 -17.54 7.85
CA LYS A 584 -3.42 -17.97 6.55
C LYS A 584 -2.43 -17.66 5.45
N MET A 585 -2.10 -18.68 4.68
CA MET A 585 -1.47 -18.56 3.37
C MET A 585 -2.55 -18.26 2.32
N TRP A 586 -2.17 -17.69 1.17
CA TRP A 586 -2.99 -17.62 -0.03
C TRP A 586 -3.50 -19.00 -0.46
N SER A 587 -2.67 -20.04 -0.32
CA SER A 587 -3.02 -21.43 -0.68
C SER A 587 -3.97 -22.12 0.30
N ASP A 588 -4.30 -21.51 1.45
CA ASP A 588 -5.18 -22.15 2.42
C ASP A 588 -6.64 -22.15 1.96
N PRO A 589 -7.47 -23.12 2.40
CA PRO A 589 -8.88 -23.15 2.09
C PRO A 589 -9.61 -21.84 2.47
N VAL A 590 -10.37 -21.29 1.52
CA VAL A 590 -11.20 -20.10 1.71
C VAL A 590 -12.13 -20.28 2.91
N TRP A 591 -11.95 -19.44 3.92
CA TRP A 591 -12.64 -19.53 5.22
C TRP A 591 -13.57 -18.35 5.48
N PHE A 592 -13.31 -17.19 4.86
CA PHE A 592 -14.23 -16.06 4.86
C PHE A 592 -15.21 -16.24 3.69
N ASN A 593 -16.46 -16.62 4.01
CA ASN A 593 -17.45 -17.03 3.03
C ASN A 593 -18.87 -16.45 3.31
N PRO A 594 -19.06 -15.12 3.25
CA PRO A 594 -20.38 -14.49 3.43
C PRO A 594 -21.41 -15.00 2.42
N GLN A 595 -22.68 -15.03 2.81
CA GLN A 595 -23.78 -15.29 1.89
C GLN A 595 -24.10 -14.04 1.05
N VAL A 596 -24.69 -14.25 -0.13
CA VAL A 596 -25.17 -13.15 -0.98
C VAL A 596 -26.27 -12.39 -0.23
N GLY A 597 -26.05 -11.09 -0.05
CA GLY A 597 -26.91 -10.17 0.72
C GLY A 597 -26.54 -10.03 2.20
N GLU A 598 -25.56 -10.80 2.71
CA GLU A 598 -25.16 -10.76 4.12
C GLU A 598 -24.40 -9.46 4.45
N THR A 599 -24.73 -8.86 5.60
CA THR A 599 -23.96 -7.75 6.18
C THR A 599 -23.00 -8.28 7.24
N VAL A 600 -21.70 -8.06 7.08
CA VAL A 600 -20.66 -8.58 7.98
C VAL A 600 -19.87 -7.43 8.61
N ASP A 601 -19.58 -7.54 9.90
CA ASP A 601 -18.53 -6.77 10.56
C ASP A 601 -17.18 -7.51 10.40
N VAL A 602 -16.24 -6.90 9.67
CA VAL A 602 -14.84 -7.30 9.56
C VAL A 602 -14.06 -6.56 10.64
N GLU A 603 -13.64 -7.28 11.69
CA GLU A 603 -12.75 -6.74 12.72
C GLU A 603 -11.29 -7.02 12.34
N VAL A 604 -10.52 -5.95 12.11
CA VAL A 604 -9.13 -6.00 11.67
C VAL A 604 -8.23 -5.58 12.82
N TYR A 605 -7.43 -6.52 13.34
CA TYR A 605 -6.53 -6.32 14.48
C TYR A 605 -5.08 -6.16 14.01
N ASN A 606 -4.38 -5.11 14.44
CA ASN A 606 -2.95 -4.93 14.18
C ASN A 606 -2.16 -4.93 15.48
N TRP A 607 -1.42 -6.01 15.74
CA TRP A 607 -0.43 -6.10 16.82
C TRP A 607 1.02 -6.19 16.28
N SER A 608 1.21 -6.03 14.97
CA SER A 608 2.54 -5.83 14.38
C SER A 608 3.11 -4.46 14.73
N VAL A 609 4.38 -4.21 14.36
CA VAL A 609 5.09 -2.94 14.68
C VAL A 609 4.94 -1.85 13.61
N VAL A 610 4.25 -2.14 12.50
CA VAL A 610 4.04 -1.22 11.36
C VAL A 610 2.53 -1.04 11.10
N PRO A 611 2.09 0.07 10.50
CA PRO A 611 0.68 0.24 10.15
C PRO A 611 0.38 -0.45 8.81
N HIS A 612 -0.84 -0.96 8.65
CA HIS A 612 -1.25 -1.64 7.41
C HIS A 612 -2.50 -0.97 6.81
N PRO A 613 -2.45 -0.48 5.56
CA PRO A 613 -3.62 -0.06 4.82
C PRO A 613 -4.36 -1.31 4.33
N VAL A 614 -5.45 -1.70 4.97
CA VAL A 614 -6.20 -2.89 4.58
C VAL A 614 -7.24 -2.54 3.54
N HIS A 615 -7.17 -3.21 2.37
CA HIS A 615 -8.12 -3.11 1.27
C HIS A 615 -9.01 -4.35 1.19
N LEU A 616 -10.30 -4.14 0.89
CA LEU A 616 -11.30 -5.19 0.69
C LEU A 616 -12.01 -4.98 -0.65
N HIS A 617 -12.00 -6.00 -1.52
CA HIS A 617 -12.62 -5.97 -2.85
C HIS A 617 -14.16 -6.14 -2.79
N GLU A 618 -14.85 -6.02 -3.94
CA GLU A 618 -16.32 -6.03 -4.17
C GLU A 618 -17.13 -4.91 -3.50
N VAL A 619 -16.78 -4.48 -2.29
CA VAL A 619 -17.61 -3.64 -1.42
C VAL A 619 -16.97 -2.30 -1.07
N SER A 620 -17.82 -1.30 -0.83
CA SER A 620 -17.45 -0.16 0.03
C SER A 620 -18.00 -0.39 1.43
N TYR A 621 -17.15 -0.33 2.45
CA TYR A 621 -17.53 -0.50 3.85
C TYR A 621 -17.73 0.84 4.59
N GLN A 622 -18.36 0.74 5.76
CA GLN A 622 -18.44 1.80 6.77
C GLN A 622 -17.46 1.50 7.90
N VAL A 623 -16.63 2.47 8.29
CA VAL A 623 -15.83 2.35 9.51
C VAL A 623 -16.76 2.57 10.70
N VAL A 624 -16.92 1.55 11.55
CA VAL A 624 -17.84 1.56 12.70
C VAL A 624 -17.15 2.05 13.96
N SER A 625 -15.96 1.50 14.24
CA SER A 625 -15.17 1.87 15.43
C SER A 625 -13.68 1.63 15.18
N ARG A 626 -12.85 2.30 15.98
CA ARG A 626 -11.40 2.07 16.06
C ARG A 626 -11.00 2.06 17.52
N SER A 627 -10.41 0.99 18.01
CA SER A 627 -10.12 0.79 19.43
C SER A 627 -8.67 0.38 19.65
N ALA A 628 -8.06 0.86 20.73
CA ALA A 628 -6.78 0.31 21.17
C ALA A 628 -6.95 -1.19 21.52
N ILE A 629 -5.92 -2.01 21.28
CA ILE A 629 -5.91 -3.43 21.67
C ILE A 629 -4.67 -3.79 22.45
N SER A 630 -4.74 -4.88 23.21
CA SER A 630 -3.56 -5.54 23.77
C SER A 630 -3.72 -7.05 23.69
N TYR A 631 -2.76 -7.72 23.05
CA TYR A 631 -2.75 -9.17 22.87
C TYR A 631 -1.62 -9.83 23.68
N ASP A 632 -1.91 -10.94 24.34
CA ASP A 632 -0.96 -11.85 24.97
C ASP A 632 -0.94 -13.17 24.18
N ASP A 633 0.21 -13.52 23.61
CA ASP A 633 0.37 -14.67 22.74
C ASP A 633 0.58 -16.00 23.51
N GLU A 634 0.92 -15.93 24.80
CA GLU A 634 1.06 -17.12 25.65
C GLU A 634 -0.30 -17.59 26.19
N THR A 635 -1.17 -16.65 26.57
CA THR A 635 -2.51 -16.99 27.10
C THR A 635 -3.61 -16.97 26.04
N GLY A 636 -3.40 -16.27 24.92
CA GLY A 636 -4.43 -15.97 23.93
C GLY A 636 -5.38 -14.84 24.35
N ASP A 637 -5.08 -14.10 25.43
CA ASP A 637 -5.91 -13.00 25.91
C ASP A 637 -5.79 -11.78 25.00
N LEU A 638 -6.90 -11.42 24.35
CA LEU A 638 -7.02 -10.24 23.49
C LEU A 638 -8.01 -9.26 24.12
N ALA A 639 -7.50 -8.18 24.72
CA ALA A 639 -8.32 -7.12 25.29
C ALA A 639 -8.54 -5.99 24.27
N ILE A 640 -9.79 -5.52 24.16
CA ILE A 640 -10.17 -4.34 23.38
C ILE A 640 -10.40 -3.19 24.36
N GLY A 641 -9.64 -2.11 24.19
CA GLY A 641 -9.69 -0.89 24.98
C GLY A 641 -10.77 0.08 24.52
N GLN A 642 -10.58 1.36 24.86
CA GLN A 642 -11.52 2.42 24.46
C GLN A 642 -11.48 2.67 22.95
N SER A 643 -12.66 2.91 22.37
CA SER A 643 -12.82 3.40 21.01
C SER A 643 -12.42 4.88 20.91
N ARG A 644 -11.71 5.25 19.85
CA ARG A 644 -11.35 6.64 19.53
C ARG A 644 -12.28 7.23 18.46
N PRO A 645 -12.47 8.56 18.43
CA PRO A 645 -13.21 9.21 17.35
C PRO A 645 -12.60 8.91 15.98
N LEU A 646 -13.45 8.72 14.97
CA LEU A 646 -13.03 8.61 13.58
C LEU A 646 -12.52 9.95 13.07
N GLU A 647 -11.42 9.92 12.32
CA GLU A 647 -10.93 11.10 11.60
C GLU A 647 -11.87 11.42 10.42
N PRO A 648 -12.01 12.68 9.95
CA PRO A 648 -13.03 13.01 8.96
C PRO A 648 -12.95 12.22 7.65
N ILE A 649 -11.74 11.90 7.19
CA ILE A 649 -11.48 11.04 6.01
C ILE A 649 -12.03 9.61 6.17
N GLN A 650 -12.31 9.18 7.41
CA GLN A 650 -12.78 7.85 7.77
C GLN A 650 -14.31 7.75 7.87
N THR A 651 -15.01 8.87 7.66
CA THR A 651 -16.47 8.92 7.70
C THR A 651 -17.10 8.62 6.34
N GLY A 652 -18.34 8.14 6.33
CA GLY A 652 -19.07 7.81 5.09
C GLY A 652 -18.83 6.37 4.62
N ARG A 653 -18.17 6.22 3.46
CA ARG A 653 -17.78 4.93 2.88
C ARG A 653 -16.30 4.92 2.57
N LYS A 654 -15.68 3.75 2.64
CA LYS A 654 -14.27 3.48 2.33
C LYS A 654 -14.13 2.09 1.75
N GLU A 655 -12.96 1.81 1.20
CA GLU A 655 -12.55 0.47 0.76
C GLU A 655 -11.10 0.16 1.15
N THR A 656 -10.29 1.17 1.52
CA THR A 656 -8.92 0.99 2.04
C THR A 656 -8.75 1.79 3.32
N ILE A 657 -8.25 1.21 4.43
CA ILE A 657 -8.06 1.94 5.70
C ILE A 657 -6.74 1.59 6.40
N MET A 658 -6.00 2.60 6.85
CA MET A 658 -4.83 2.39 7.70
C MET A 658 -5.22 1.93 9.12
N VAL A 659 -4.78 0.73 9.52
CA VAL A 659 -4.88 0.19 10.89
C VAL A 659 -3.50 0.27 11.56
N PHE A 660 -3.39 0.98 12.68
CA PHE A 660 -2.10 1.26 13.34
C PHE A 660 -1.65 0.14 14.30
N PRO A 661 -0.35 0.04 14.63
CA PRO A 661 0.14 -0.82 15.70
C PRO A 661 -0.63 -0.65 17.00
N GLY A 662 -1.10 -1.75 17.59
CA GLY A 662 -1.88 -1.75 18.83
C GLY A 662 -3.32 -1.28 18.64
N GLU A 663 -3.89 -1.37 17.44
CA GLU A 663 -5.26 -0.95 17.11
C GLU A 663 -6.10 -2.08 16.50
N MET A 664 -7.42 -2.03 16.71
CA MET A 664 -8.41 -2.72 15.91
C MET A 664 -9.32 -1.73 15.19
N ALA A 665 -9.65 -1.99 13.92
CA ALA A 665 -10.68 -1.30 13.17
C ALA A 665 -11.85 -2.24 12.87
N GLN A 666 -13.08 -1.81 13.15
CA GLN A 666 -14.31 -2.54 12.82
C GLN A 666 -14.91 -1.94 11.55
N LEU A 667 -14.97 -2.73 10.48
CA LEU A 667 -15.44 -2.34 9.16
C LEU A 667 -16.73 -3.09 8.85
N ARG A 668 -17.81 -2.40 8.47
CA ARG A 668 -19.07 -3.05 8.08
C ARG A 668 -19.24 -3.04 6.58
N ALA A 669 -19.57 -4.17 5.97
CA ALA A 669 -19.88 -4.29 4.54
C ALA A 669 -21.12 -5.16 4.30
N THR A 670 -21.78 -4.99 3.15
CA THR A 670 -22.85 -5.88 2.68
C THR A 670 -22.42 -6.48 1.34
N PHE A 671 -22.27 -7.80 1.28
CA PHE A 671 -21.72 -8.52 0.13
C PHE A 671 -22.83 -8.94 -0.81
N ASN A 672 -22.94 -8.32 -1.99
CA ASN A 672 -24.13 -8.46 -2.84
C ASN A 672 -23.87 -9.27 -4.12
N HIS A 673 -22.60 -9.47 -4.49
CA HIS A 673 -22.23 -10.11 -5.75
C HIS A 673 -21.48 -11.42 -5.48
N PRO A 674 -21.97 -12.58 -5.97
CA PRO A 674 -21.28 -13.85 -5.82
C PRO A 674 -19.98 -13.86 -6.64
N GLY A 675 -18.96 -14.52 -6.10
CA GLY A 675 -17.66 -14.64 -6.75
C GLY A 675 -16.49 -14.81 -5.78
N GLN A 676 -15.29 -14.94 -6.35
CA GLN A 676 -14.02 -15.05 -5.66
C GLN A 676 -13.27 -13.71 -5.66
N PHE A 677 -13.02 -13.16 -4.48
CA PHE A 677 -12.42 -11.83 -4.26
C PHE A 677 -11.28 -11.92 -3.22
N VAL A 678 -10.63 -10.80 -2.90
CA VAL A 678 -9.51 -10.76 -1.94
C VAL A 678 -9.65 -9.64 -0.89
N ILE A 679 -9.06 -9.89 0.28
CA ILE A 679 -8.77 -8.88 1.30
C ILE A 679 -7.26 -8.91 1.57
N HIS A 680 -6.61 -7.75 1.58
CA HIS A 680 -5.15 -7.66 1.66
C HIS A 680 -4.65 -6.40 2.35
N CYS A 681 -3.39 -6.44 2.78
CA CYS A 681 -2.62 -5.23 3.04
C CYS A 681 -2.17 -4.61 1.72
N HIS A 682 -2.28 -3.29 1.60
CA HIS A 682 -1.91 -2.51 0.41
C HIS A 682 -0.50 -1.89 0.54
N LEU A 683 0.33 -2.37 1.48
CA LEU A 683 1.79 -2.30 1.33
C LEU A 683 2.14 -3.40 0.32
N LEU A 684 2.49 -3.03 -0.91
CA LEU A 684 2.57 -3.98 -2.02
C LEU A 684 3.61 -5.09 -1.80
N GLU A 685 4.67 -4.78 -1.04
CA GLU A 685 5.64 -5.76 -0.58
C GLU A 685 5.02 -6.82 0.36
N HIS A 686 4.08 -6.45 1.23
CA HIS A 686 3.37 -7.41 2.10
C HIS A 686 2.31 -8.21 1.33
N GLU A 687 1.61 -7.56 0.41
CA GLU A 687 0.63 -8.19 -0.49
C GLU A 687 1.25 -9.37 -1.26
N ASP A 688 2.40 -9.12 -1.90
CA ASP A 688 3.14 -10.10 -2.69
C ASP A 688 3.79 -11.22 -1.86
N ASN A 689 3.84 -11.08 -0.53
CA ASN A 689 4.43 -12.08 0.38
C ASN A 689 3.44 -12.45 1.50
N GLU A 690 2.26 -12.92 1.06
CA GLU A 690 1.21 -13.63 1.83
C GLU A 690 0.29 -12.77 2.74
N MET A 691 0.40 -11.43 2.78
CA MET A 691 -0.56 -10.58 3.51
C MET A 691 -1.82 -10.26 2.67
N MET A 692 -2.28 -11.25 1.94
CA MET A 692 -3.43 -11.24 1.06
C MET A 692 -4.11 -12.60 1.13
N VAL A 693 -5.43 -12.64 1.34
CA VAL A 693 -6.19 -13.90 1.37
C VAL A 693 -7.45 -13.84 0.52
N PRO A 694 -7.80 -14.95 -0.16
CA PRO A 694 -9.04 -15.06 -0.90
C PRO A 694 -10.25 -15.19 0.03
N PHE A 695 -11.35 -14.51 -0.32
CA PHE A 695 -12.68 -14.69 0.26
C PHE A 695 -13.71 -14.94 -0.85
N ARG A 696 -14.80 -15.63 -0.55
CA ARG A 696 -15.84 -15.96 -1.54
C ARG A 696 -17.20 -15.50 -1.06
N VAL A 697 -17.99 -14.90 -1.95
CA VAL A 697 -19.38 -14.55 -1.66
C VAL A 697 -20.29 -15.66 -2.23
N GLY A 698 -21.06 -16.31 -1.36
CA GLY A 698 -21.99 -17.39 -1.72
C GLY A 698 -21.35 -18.78 -1.87
N PRO A 699 -21.97 -19.69 -2.66
CA PRO A 699 -21.45 -21.03 -2.92
C PRO A 699 -20.24 -21.00 -3.88
N ALA A 700 -19.54 -22.13 -4.00
CA ALA A 700 -18.58 -22.32 -5.10
C ALA A 700 -19.32 -22.32 -6.44
N GLU A 701 -18.74 -21.69 -7.47
CA GLU A 701 -19.28 -21.72 -8.83
C GLU A 701 -18.88 -23.01 -9.56
N ASP A 702 -19.83 -23.62 -10.28
CA ASP A 702 -19.54 -24.79 -11.12
C ASP A 702 -18.45 -24.46 -12.16
N GLY A 703 -17.40 -25.28 -12.20
CA GLY A 703 -16.26 -25.09 -13.12
C GLY A 703 -15.15 -24.15 -12.61
N ALA A 704 -15.37 -23.41 -11.50
CA ALA A 704 -14.29 -22.67 -10.85
C ALA A 704 -13.19 -23.62 -10.32
N PRO A 705 -11.92 -23.19 -10.28
CA PRO A 705 -10.86 -23.98 -9.67
C PRO A 705 -11.20 -24.40 -8.24
N GLY A 706 -11.21 -25.70 -7.98
CA GLY A 706 -11.53 -26.27 -6.65
C GLY A 706 -13.01 -26.50 -6.33
N SER A 707 -13.95 -26.36 -7.29
CA SER A 707 -15.39 -26.44 -6.99
C SER A 707 -16.05 -27.83 -7.07
N VAL A 708 -15.31 -28.89 -7.42
CA VAL A 708 -15.91 -30.23 -7.63
C VAL A 708 -15.63 -31.18 -6.48
N ALA A 709 -16.66 -31.90 -6.03
CA ALA A 709 -16.58 -33.00 -5.05
C ALA A 709 -15.65 -34.18 -5.47
N HIS A 710 -15.09 -34.13 -6.68
CA HIS A 710 -14.04 -35.04 -7.14
C HIS A 710 -12.63 -34.71 -6.58
N GLU A 711 -12.40 -33.54 -5.98
CA GLU A 711 -11.13 -33.27 -5.27
C GLU A 711 -11.12 -33.81 -3.83
N VAL A 712 -12.28 -34.25 -3.30
CA VAL A 712 -12.38 -34.82 -1.94
C VAL A 712 -11.73 -36.21 -1.84
N SER A 713 -11.48 -36.91 -2.96
CA SER A 713 -10.76 -38.20 -2.94
C SER A 713 -9.29 -38.06 -2.55
N ASP A 714 -8.61 -36.97 -2.93
CA ASP A 714 -7.21 -36.71 -2.57
C ASP A 714 -7.05 -36.24 -1.12
N MET A 715 -8.16 -35.90 -0.45
CA MET A 715 -8.19 -35.59 0.98
C MET A 715 -8.51 -36.82 1.85
N THR A 716 -8.50 -38.03 1.25
CA THR A 716 -8.69 -39.29 1.97
C THR A 716 -7.35 -39.86 2.44
N MET A 717 -6.99 -39.52 3.68
CA MET A 717 -6.07 -40.33 4.50
C MET A 717 -4.70 -40.63 3.87
N MET A 718 -3.86 -39.61 3.68
CA MET A 718 -2.45 -39.86 4.02
C MET A 718 -2.38 -40.11 5.53
N ASP A 719 -1.82 -41.25 5.84
CA ASP A 719 -1.74 -41.90 7.13
C ASP A 719 -0.99 -41.09 8.17
N GLY A 720 -1.74 -40.49 9.10
CA GLY A 720 -1.39 -40.39 10.54
C GLY A 720 -0.02 -39.82 10.92
N THR A 721 0.69 -39.21 9.98
CA THR A 721 2.02 -38.64 10.12
C THR A 721 1.84 -37.15 9.96
N GLU A 722 1.90 -36.47 11.09
CA GLU A 722 2.09 -35.03 11.12
C GLU A 722 3.38 -34.68 10.36
N GLN A 723 3.25 -34.33 9.07
CA GLN A 723 4.00 -33.22 8.52
C GLN A 723 3.39 -31.91 9.03
N VAL A 724 3.35 -31.79 10.36
CA VAL A 724 3.77 -30.56 11.00
C VAL A 724 5.11 -30.23 10.33
N TYR A 725 5.17 -29.08 9.66
CA TYR A 725 6.46 -28.45 9.46
C TYR A 725 7.02 -28.27 10.87
N ASP A 726 7.98 -29.11 11.25
CA ASP A 726 8.65 -29.06 12.54
C ASP A 726 9.66 -27.89 12.53
N LEU A 727 9.10 -26.70 12.25
CA LEU A 727 9.38 -25.50 12.98
C LEU A 727 9.01 -25.76 14.45
N THR A 728 9.78 -26.63 15.11
CA THR A 728 10.03 -26.52 16.54
C THR A 728 10.72 -25.17 16.71
N ILE A 729 9.90 -24.11 16.77
CA ILE A 729 10.35 -22.82 17.25
C ILE A 729 10.74 -23.09 18.70
N ASP A 730 12.05 -23.17 18.95
CA ASP A 730 12.59 -23.30 20.30
C ASP A 730 12.33 -21.99 21.07
N ARG A 731 11.09 -21.87 21.56
CA ARG A 731 10.59 -20.75 22.36
C ARG A 731 10.98 -20.90 23.85
N ALA A 732 11.87 -21.83 24.21
CA ALA A 732 12.12 -22.23 25.60
C ALA A 732 13.59 -22.39 26.03
N ASP A 733 14.48 -23.06 25.29
CA ASP A 733 15.72 -23.61 25.90
C ASP A 733 16.92 -22.66 25.98
N SER A 734 16.87 -21.51 25.31
CA SER A 734 17.97 -20.51 25.28
C SER A 734 18.28 -19.79 26.61
N VAL A 735 17.61 -20.13 27.73
CA VAL A 735 17.81 -19.50 29.04
C VAL A 735 18.49 -20.42 30.07
N ARG A 736 18.50 -21.75 29.89
CA ARG A 736 18.96 -22.69 30.95
C ARG A 736 20.46 -23.05 30.93
N GLN A 737 21.18 -22.90 29.81
CA GLN A 737 22.58 -23.34 29.72
C GLN A 737 23.65 -22.32 30.15
N MET A 738 23.30 -21.05 30.41
CA MET A 738 24.30 -20.00 30.69
C MET A 738 24.79 -19.88 32.14
N MET A 739 24.24 -20.63 33.10
CA MET A 739 24.48 -20.36 34.54
C MET A 739 25.54 -21.23 35.23
N ASN A 740 26.22 -22.18 34.57
CA ASN A 740 26.98 -23.21 35.31
C ASN A 740 28.32 -23.71 34.72
N GLN A 741 29.11 -22.87 34.02
CA GLN A 741 30.52 -23.16 33.72
C GLN A 741 31.41 -21.89 33.78
N PRO A 742 32.57 -21.90 34.48
CA PRO A 742 33.50 -20.77 34.50
C PRO A 742 34.51 -20.84 33.33
N ILE A 743 34.60 -19.77 32.53
CA ILE A 743 35.57 -19.67 31.43
C ILE A 743 36.90 -19.11 31.94
N THR A 744 37.98 -19.86 31.74
CA THR A 744 39.37 -19.39 31.92
C THR A 744 39.90 -18.87 30.59
N LEU A 745 40.28 -17.59 30.53
CA LEU A 745 40.82 -16.99 29.30
C LEU A 745 42.31 -17.32 29.11
N ALA A 746 42.65 -17.98 28.00
CA ALA A 746 44.04 -18.11 27.52
C ALA A 746 44.28 -17.14 26.35
N ILE A 747 45.37 -16.37 26.42
CA ILE A 747 45.69 -15.33 25.42
C ILE A 747 46.67 -15.91 24.39
N GLY A 748 46.23 -16.01 23.13
CA GLY A 748 47.09 -16.25 21.97
C GLY A 748 47.30 -14.94 21.20
N GLY A 749 48.54 -14.46 21.13
CA GLY A 749 48.86 -13.20 20.46
C GLY A 749 49.25 -13.38 18.98
N ALA A 750 48.99 -12.37 18.17
CA ALA A 750 49.60 -12.18 16.86
C ALA A 750 50.07 -10.72 16.73
N ALA A 751 51.32 -10.52 16.31
CA ALA A 751 51.93 -9.20 16.21
C ALA A 751 51.82 -8.63 14.79
N ALA A 752 51.61 -7.32 14.68
CA ALA A 752 51.86 -6.55 13.47
C ALA A 752 52.56 -5.23 13.87
N ALA A 753 53.66 -4.92 13.20
CA ALA A 753 54.50 -3.76 13.52
C ALA A 753 54.38 -2.68 12.43
N ALA A 754 54.29 -1.41 12.83
CA ALA A 754 54.80 -0.28 12.05
C ALA A 754 54.85 1.02 12.88
N ALA A 755 55.90 1.82 12.62
CA ALA A 755 56.00 3.28 12.81
C ALA A 755 55.60 3.88 14.18
N GLY A 756 56.59 4.11 15.04
CA GLY A 756 56.45 4.96 16.23
C GLY A 756 56.74 6.43 15.94
N GLY A 757 55.98 7.32 16.59
CA GLY A 757 56.33 8.71 16.86
C GLY A 757 56.07 8.99 18.34
N GLY A 758 57.09 9.35 19.11
CA GLY A 758 57.02 9.37 20.58
C GLY A 758 56.91 10.77 21.19
N ALA A 759 56.17 10.87 22.31
CA ALA A 759 56.31 11.82 23.44
C ALA A 759 55.08 11.64 24.36
N VAL A 760 55.15 10.96 25.50
CA VAL A 760 55.73 11.36 26.81
C VAL A 760 54.78 12.24 27.65
N LEU A 761 54.13 11.56 28.62
CA LEU A 761 53.86 11.96 30.01
C LEU A 761 53.48 13.41 30.35
N ALA A 762 52.31 13.58 30.98
CA ALA A 762 52.27 14.05 32.38
C ALA A 762 50.97 13.66 33.11
N ARG A 763 51.13 12.84 34.13
CA ARG A 763 50.19 12.58 35.23
C ARG A 763 49.90 13.87 36.01
N HIS A 764 48.69 14.00 36.56
CA HIS A 764 48.57 14.23 38.01
C HIS A 764 47.27 13.64 38.59
N ARG A 765 47.42 12.90 39.71
CA ARG A 765 46.34 12.40 40.57
C ARG A 765 46.21 13.29 41.81
N ARG A 766 44.97 13.47 42.29
CA ARG A 766 44.52 13.45 43.71
C ARG A 766 42.99 13.24 43.66
N GLN A 767 42.35 12.23 44.26
CA GLN A 767 42.24 11.87 45.69
C GLN A 767 41.66 13.02 46.54
N GLN A 768 40.65 12.84 47.41
CA GLN A 768 40.00 11.61 47.89
C GLN A 768 38.68 11.87 48.67
N ARG A 769 37.85 10.81 48.80
CA ARG A 769 37.01 10.43 49.96
C ARG A 769 35.66 11.11 50.26
N VAL A 770 34.94 10.40 51.15
CA VAL A 770 33.49 10.33 51.39
C VAL A 770 33.24 10.10 52.88
N GLN A 771 32.21 10.73 53.47
CA GLN A 771 31.32 10.26 54.57
C GLN A 771 30.23 11.35 54.74
N LYS A 772 28.92 11.11 54.57
CA LYS A 772 27.93 10.32 55.33
C LYS A 772 27.72 10.78 56.79
N ASP A 773 26.50 11.25 57.08
CA ASP A 773 25.67 10.80 58.23
C ASP A 773 24.19 11.25 58.08
N THR A 774 23.29 10.61 58.85
CA THR A 774 21.80 10.77 58.94
C THR A 774 21.43 11.23 60.37
N PRO A 775 20.16 11.32 60.86
CA PRO A 775 18.81 11.44 60.25
C PRO A 775 17.90 12.51 60.93
N THR A 776 16.60 12.63 60.55
CA THR A 776 15.36 12.69 61.40
C THR A 776 14.17 13.44 60.74
N ALA A 777 12.92 13.12 61.16
CA ALA A 777 11.62 13.72 60.76
C ALA A 777 11.02 14.56 61.96
N PRO A 778 9.73 15.03 62.07
CA PRO A 778 8.46 14.60 61.41
C PRO A 778 7.27 15.61 61.21
N SER A 779 6.12 15.08 60.71
CA SER A 779 4.71 15.39 61.10
C SER A 779 3.88 16.55 60.47
N SER A 780 2.56 16.55 60.75
CA SER A 780 1.41 16.96 59.90
C SER A 780 0.18 17.53 60.68
N ALA A 781 -0.71 18.32 60.03
CA ALA A 781 -2.16 18.57 60.31
C ALA A 781 -2.75 19.44 59.15
N GLN A 782 -3.99 19.34 58.60
CA GLN A 782 -5.38 19.44 59.12
C GLN A 782 -5.75 20.85 59.68
N GLU A 783 -6.85 21.56 59.38
CA GLU A 783 -8.07 21.42 58.50
C GLU A 783 -8.66 22.85 58.21
N GLY A 784 -9.72 23.17 57.44
CA GLY A 784 -10.76 22.44 56.66
C GLY A 784 -11.99 23.34 56.28
N LEU A 785 -13.09 22.76 55.74
CA LEU A 785 -14.50 23.28 55.63
C LEU A 785 -15.00 24.33 54.58
N ARG A 786 -16.10 23.92 53.90
CA ARG A 786 -17.32 24.64 53.41
C ARG A 786 -17.41 25.36 52.03
N GLU A 787 -18.38 24.91 51.23
CA GLU A 787 -19.07 25.66 50.16
C GLU A 787 -20.12 26.66 50.74
N PRO A 788 -20.63 27.63 49.93
CA PRO A 788 -21.89 27.40 49.19
C PRO A 788 -21.94 28.03 47.76
N PRO A 789 -22.97 27.72 46.93
CA PRO A 789 -23.10 28.19 45.54
C PRO A 789 -23.97 29.47 45.39
N VAL A 790 -24.01 30.09 44.18
CA VAL A 790 -25.20 30.68 43.52
C VAL A 790 -24.90 31.24 42.11
N GLN A 791 -25.94 31.29 41.26
CA GLN A 791 -25.96 31.77 39.86
C GLN A 791 -25.93 33.32 39.74
N GLY A 792 -25.58 33.89 38.57
CA GLY A 792 -25.78 35.34 38.34
C GLY A 792 -25.26 35.95 37.02
N SER A 793 -26.07 35.84 35.97
CA SER A 793 -26.19 36.65 34.71
C SER A 793 -25.26 37.84 34.35
N ASN A 794 -25.08 38.00 33.03
CA ASN A 794 -24.92 39.27 32.26
C ASN A 794 -23.61 40.08 32.37
N ARG A 795 -22.73 39.94 31.37
CA ARG A 795 -22.68 40.89 30.24
C ARG A 795 -22.02 40.27 29.00
#